data_AF-A0A9D8SLZ8-F1
#
_entry.id   AF-A0A9D8SLZ8-F1
#
_cell.length_a   1.000
_cell.length_b   1.000
_cell.length_c   1.000
_cell.angle_alpha   90.00
_cell.angle_beta   90.00
_cell.angle_gamma   90.00
#
_symmetry.space_group_name_H-M   'P 1'
#
loop_
_entity.id
_entity.type
_entity.pdbx_description
1 polymer ?
#
loop_
_entity_poly.entity_id
_entity_poly.type
_entity_poly.pdbx_seq_one_letter_code
_entity_poly.pdbx_strand_id
1 'polypeptide(L)'
;MKKVLTAVRRFCVPGALLWAIAAPGMSVNCVAAPVLPTDGLVIQLDAGTLTGFNDGDEITSWISSADGTAFTNISDTSKPQYYSSVANLGGQAALYFDSDCLKANGTFGVSGSNGRTVIAVWADAVNTGANYQHVIHMGNNATDQAYGISVNRKDNTNAVGNHSWGNGANAALKATSAGNTAAFTYTGGKDYFIVNGEYGGAWSRNLNTAANTTLIGSRLDPGASSTEGIKGYVAEVLVYDRPLTGAEMLAVNSYINNKYSLGMTTGIDMDLTGAQISLDFENGDPMTGGQYVGLQTENGNTSLRLLDSSKTNVSNYAYLSGANSATGTISGTYDLRFSNAAADGASFILAGDAVDITNNYGSSPNGETPSFADSFGIGYTIYQKNQVALYWDGKQIGTINTTDGNAANPQYDLKGGNWFTTQFQIDYRTGGYGADVDLVLYDTATGGIFGTWSGYVDGMTPGNSQLLLRGRNGGQTTNADFDNIQVKYEDAAPLVTQTWLTDKSGNLNDGANWETGTALPENALGYITGGTQTIGGFNLLNSSVLIHSGGTTTVSSGLNVGGGSDLNITGGTMTANFAIRIGSDSVADGYIPGSGRAILSVDGGTLNAKDYLAIGFSADGVLNLKNGSIVKTGGNAVILGDRDNAQAVYNQFGGTFSSASPILIGNKAGTQAEMNISGGTFTNANTISVGIAAGTADAALNITGGTAVTKGITVHKGGKLTVGSGAKLTVNSDTSIAHSSLQDRLVIGYNTNDPGNKVVISEGATFTSNKTIALGYAAGSYGELVVNGTMNHTVDHFLIGFMGEGKVTVSGKNASVTTKNTILGDNAGGNCVGTLEILDGAKFNASRLSVGDKNTATGTLKIENSTASIGGDIFIGNAGNGTAAITNSTLTGTGTYVVGGAANSGKTAKIVMDASTATITKDVNVGNNGVGHMELLNGSAITTNGSFMVANNKGAAGSTLLIEDSTINVKGAHLLFARNGSSTVTMRGDSVINYSGTGVCGIGEFGDNGVFNMEGGTFNVNSIPKSYDGYALMRTSVQNQSGGTMNIGKKDLAVNLQLKASSQYDLSGGTLNVTGTMNKDSGAKFTMTNDAVLSANNVAFDFAQDGGIISPGINWDGSDFAIGTTTFQNGYTLNDGGTIRLEVDAENAQADKIIVDGAAVLNGGVIDLVYDPDLLTNGMAFEMLQFNGGVQGLDKIELTLPEDDNYLWNVSWTDTGIVTFSVDGNAVPEPAAWVLLLAGLGLGSCMLRNRKK
;
A
#
# COMPACT_ATOMS: atom_id res chain seq x y z
N MET A 1 38.05 5.93 46.86
CA MET A 1 37.73 4.64 46.21
C MET A 1 36.22 4.40 46.25
N LYS A 2 35.50 4.71 45.15
CA LYS A 2 34.35 3.99 44.59
C LYS A 2 33.79 4.83 43.43
N LYS A 3 34.19 4.44 42.22
CA LYS A 3 33.60 4.79 40.92
C LYS A 3 33.13 3.46 40.29
N VAL A 4 32.23 3.58 39.31
CA VAL A 4 31.88 2.59 38.26
C VAL A 4 30.82 1.55 38.65
N LEU A 5 29.57 1.73 38.19
CA LEU A 5 28.87 0.81 37.26
C LEU A 5 27.44 1.33 36.96
N THR A 6 27.21 1.95 35.80
CA THR A 6 25.89 1.96 35.14
C THR A 6 26.10 2.13 33.63
N ALA A 7 26.12 1.01 32.91
CA ALA A 7 25.91 0.94 31.47
C ALA A 7 25.50 -0.49 31.10
N VAL A 8 24.60 -0.61 30.13
CA VAL A 8 24.11 -1.83 29.45
C VAL A 8 22.89 -2.52 30.08
N ARG A 9 21.69 -2.02 29.73
CA ARG A 9 20.52 -2.86 29.41
C ARG A 9 19.62 -2.13 28.40
N ARG A 10 19.63 -2.57 27.13
CA ARG A 10 18.52 -2.50 26.15
C ARG A 10 18.84 -3.40 24.96
N PHE A 11 17.79 -4.03 24.42
CA PHE A 11 17.71 -5.03 23.34
C PHE A 11 17.83 -6.52 23.72
N CYS A 12 16.70 -7.06 24.19
CA CYS A 12 16.26 -8.41 23.80
C CYS A 12 15.01 -8.25 22.94
N VAL A 13 15.08 -8.69 21.68
CA VAL A 13 13.93 -9.00 20.84
C VAL A 13 14.04 -10.50 20.55
N PRO A 14 13.05 -11.35 20.88
CA PRO A 14 13.00 -12.71 20.41
C PRO A 14 12.17 -12.76 19.11
N GLY A 15 12.77 -13.22 18.02
CA GLY A 15 12.08 -13.46 16.76
C GLY A 15 13.00 -14.17 15.80
N ALA A 16 12.92 -15.50 15.78
CA ALA A 16 13.81 -16.40 15.03
C ALA A 16 13.71 -16.17 13.52
N LEU A 17 14.85 -15.81 12.90
CA LEU A 17 15.01 -15.83 11.45
C LEU A 17 15.67 -17.16 11.07
N LEU A 18 14.84 -18.17 10.78
CA LEU A 18 15.29 -19.46 10.28
C LEU A 18 15.61 -19.33 8.79
N TRP A 19 16.88 -19.34 8.42
CA TRP A 19 17.31 -19.41 7.02
C TRP A 19 17.05 -20.84 6.49
N ALA A 20 16.05 -20.99 5.63
CA ALA A 20 15.95 -22.16 4.75
C ALA A 20 16.84 -21.93 3.53
N ILE A 21 17.94 -22.69 3.44
CA ILE A 21 18.74 -22.82 2.22
C ILE A 21 17.92 -23.66 1.23
N ALA A 22 17.17 -23.01 0.35
CA ALA A 22 16.55 -23.68 -0.79
C ALA A 22 17.59 -23.84 -1.91
N ALA A 23 17.76 -25.07 -2.39
CA ALA A 23 18.57 -25.38 -3.57
C ALA A 23 18.01 -24.67 -4.81
N PRO A 24 18.85 -24.24 -5.78
CA PRO A 24 18.39 -23.58 -6.99
C PRO A 24 17.65 -24.60 -7.87
N GLY A 25 16.31 -24.52 -7.93
CA GLY A 25 15.51 -25.40 -8.79
C GLY A 25 14.01 -25.52 -8.51
N MET A 26 13.49 -25.01 -7.38
CA MET A 26 12.04 -25.02 -7.12
C MET A 26 11.41 -23.65 -7.41
N SER A 27 10.65 -23.55 -8.50
CA SER A 27 9.71 -22.45 -8.71
C SER A 27 8.52 -22.64 -7.77
N VAL A 28 8.53 -21.97 -6.63
CA VAL A 28 7.32 -21.82 -5.81
C VAL A 28 6.45 -20.79 -6.52
N ASN A 29 5.36 -21.23 -7.14
CA ASN A 29 4.32 -20.33 -7.61
C ASN A 29 3.69 -19.67 -6.37
N CYS A 30 4.19 -18.49 -5.99
CA CYS A 30 3.49 -17.61 -5.08
C CYS A 30 2.22 -17.13 -5.79
N VAL A 31 1.10 -17.80 -5.50
CA VAL A 31 -0.22 -17.27 -5.83
C VAL A 31 -0.38 -15.99 -5.02
N ALA A 32 -0.62 -14.87 -5.70
CA ALA A 32 -0.85 -13.59 -5.05
C ALA A 32 -1.97 -13.74 -4.01
N ALA A 33 -1.81 -13.14 -2.83
CA ALA A 33 -2.85 -13.15 -1.82
C ALA A 33 -4.14 -12.56 -2.42
N PRO A 34 -5.30 -13.21 -2.25
CA PRO A 34 -6.57 -12.74 -2.78
C PRO A 34 -6.88 -11.33 -2.26
N VAL A 35 -7.25 -10.45 -3.19
CA VAL A 35 -7.58 -9.04 -2.90
C VAL A 35 -9.10 -8.92 -2.75
N LEU A 36 -9.56 -8.23 -1.69
CA LEU A 36 -10.97 -7.91 -1.51
C LEU A 36 -11.47 -7.03 -2.68
N PRO A 37 -12.62 -7.34 -3.30
CA PRO A 37 -13.31 -6.40 -4.18
C PRO A 37 -13.59 -5.09 -3.43
N THR A 38 -13.19 -3.95 -3.99
CA THR A 38 -13.44 -2.64 -3.37
C THR A 38 -14.67 -1.93 -3.95
N ASP A 39 -15.10 -2.32 -5.15
CA ASP A 39 -16.29 -1.73 -5.78
C ASP A 39 -17.53 -2.05 -4.94
N GLY A 40 -18.28 -1.02 -4.56
CA GLY A 40 -19.46 -1.13 -3.70
C GLY A 40 -19.18 -1.42 -2.23
N LEU A 41 -17.94 -1.61 -1.78
CA LEU A 41 -17.62 -1.83 -0.36
C LEU A 41 -17.82 -0.52 0.43
N VAL A 42 -18.77 -0.51 1.36
CA VAL A 42 -19.13 0.66 2.17
C VAL A 42 -18.76 0.52 3.64
N ILE A 43 -18.59 -0.71 4.15
CA ILE A 43 -18.12 -0.97 5.52
C ILE A 43 -17.05 -2.03 5.48
N GLN A 44 -15.90 -1.76 6.09
CA GLN A 44 -14.89 -2.77 6.43
C GLN A 44 -14.38 -2.53 7.84
N LEU A 45 -14.89 -3.31 8.79
CA LEU A 45 -14.44 -3.30 10.18
C LEU A 45 -13.55 -4.51 10.39
N ASP A 46 -12.24 -4.30 10.56
CA ASP A 46 -11.25 -5.35 10.80
C ASP A 46 -10.57 -5.14 12.16
N ALA A 47 -10.71 -6.08 13.09
CA ALA A 47 -10.14 -5.96 14.41
C ALA A 47 -8.60 -5.98 14.36
N GLY A 48 -7.99 -6.58 13.33
CA GLY A 48 -6.55 -6.57 13.11
C GLY A 48 -5.97 -5.18 12.80
N THR A 49 -6.81 -4.19 12.48
CA THR A 49 -6.38 -2.79 12.29
C THR A 49 -6.32 -1.99 13.59
N LEU A 50 -6.89 -2.51 14.68
CA LEU A 50 -6.84 -1.87 15.99
C LEU A 50 -5.45 -2.06 16.59
N THR A 51 -4.70 -0.96 16.76
CA THR A 51 -3.35 -0.97 17.33
C THR A 51 -3.32 -0.23 18.67
N GLY A 52 -2.42 -0.62 19.57
CA GLY A 52 -2.22 0.07 20.85
C GLY A 52 -3.09 -0.43 22.00
N PHE A 53 -3.86 -1.50 21.78
CA PHE A 53 -4.68 -2.17 22.79
C PHE A 53 -4.04 -3.47 23.25
N ASN A 54 -4.18 -3.78 24.54
CA ASN A 54 -3.87 -5.07 25.14
C ASN A 54 -5.13 -5.95 25.19
N ASP A 55 -4.93 -7.26 25.36
CA ASP A 55 -6.04 -8.20 25.55
C ASP A 55 -6.88 -7.81 26.78
N GLY A 56 -8.19 -7.66 26.56
CA GLY A 56 -9.16 -7.24 27.58
C GLY A 56 -9.46 -5.74 27.62
N ASP A 57 -8.75 -4.90 26.85
CA ASP A 57 -9.01 -3.46 26.80
C ASP A 57 -10.38 -3.16 26.18
N GLU A 58 -11.14 -2.26 26.80
CA GLU A 58 -12.45 -1.82 26.30
C GLU A 58 -12.31 -0.94 25.05
N ILE A 59 -13.08 -1.25 24.01
CA ILE A 59 -13.09 -0.51 22.75
C ILE A 59 -14.28 0.46 22.71
N THR A 60 -13.97 1.75 22.61
CA THR A 60 -14.97 2.82 22.48
C THR A 60 -15.30 3.15 21.03
N SER A 61 -14.42 2.80 20.08
CA SER A 61 -14.59 3.10 18.65
C SER A 61 -13.92 2.05 17.78
N TRP A 62 -14.61 1.58 16.74
CA TRP A 62 -14.07 0.75 15.67
C TRP A 62 -14.30 1.45 14.32
N ILE A 63 -13.22 1.86 13.66
CA ILE A 63 -13.28 2.68 12.45
C ILE A 63 -13.27 1.77 11.21
N SER A 64 -14.22 1.99 10.30
CA SER A 64 -14.29 1.32 9.02
C SER A 64 -13.14 1.78 8.10
N SER A 65 -12.33 0.85 7.58
CA SER A 65 -11.26 1.17 6.63
C SER A 65 -11.77 1.45 5.21
N ALA A 66 -13.03 1.13 4.91
CA ALA A 66 -13.63 1.38 3.60
C ALA A 66 -13.91 2.88 3.37
N ASP A 67 -14.34 3.59 4.42
CA ASP A 67 -14.88 4.96 4.30
C ASP A 67 -14.54 5.88 5.48
N GLY A 68 -13.91 5.36 6.54
CA GLY A 68 -13.55 6.12 7.74
C GLY A 68 -14.68 6.27 8.77
N THR A 69 -15.85 5.64 8.57
CA THR A 69 -16.95 5.76 9.53
C THR A 69 -16.60 5.07 10.85
N ALA A 70 -16.70 5.83 11.95
CA ALA A 70 -16.51 5.32 13.30
C ALA A 70 -17.78 4.68 13.86
N PHE A 71 -17.63 3.47 14.42
CA PHE A 71 -18.64 2.77 15.18
C PHE A 71 -18.33 2.92 16.67
N THR A 72 -19.09 3.75 17.38
CA THR A 72 -18.83 4.10 18.77
C THR A 72 -19.77 3.38 19.72
N ASN A 73 -19.33 3.13 20.95
CA ASN A 73 -20.18 2.54 21.98
C ASN A 73 -21.41 3.41 22.26
N ILE A 74 -22.58 2.78 22.47
CA ILE A 74 -23.82 3.51 22.78
C ILE A 74 -23.87 3.93 24.26
N SER A 75 -23.25 3.15 25.15
CA SER A 75 -23.13 3.47 26.58
C SER A 75 -21.76 3.07 27.13
N ASP A 76 -21.34 3.72 28.21
CA ASP A 76 -20.06 3.40 28.87
C ASP A 76 -20.03 2.01 29.50
N THR A 77 -21.19 1.39 29.72
CA THR A 77 -21.34 0.04 30.27
C THR A 77 -21.42 -1.04 29.20
N SER A 78 -21.26 -0.68 27.92
CA SER A 78 -21.49 -1.56 26.78
C SER A 78 -20.38 -1.41 25.74
N LYS A 79 -19.18 -1.87 26.10
CA LYS A 79 -17.99 -1.75 25.27
C LYS A 79 -17.40 -3.14 25.04
N PRO A 80 -17.25 -3.56 23.77
CA PRO A 80 -16.58 -4.82 23.50
C PRO A 80 -15.11 -4.75 23.90
N GLN A 81 -14.51 -5.90 24.19
CA GLN A 81 -13.12 -6.01 24.62
C GLN A 81 -12.23 -6.48 23.47
N TYR A 82 -11.04 -5.89 23.31
CA TYR A 82 -10.09 -6.29 22.29
C TYR A 82 -9.30 -7.53 22.71
N TYR A 83 -9.05 -8.43 21.76
CA TYR A 83 -8.15 -9.56 21.90
C TYR A 83 -7.27 -9.66 20.67
N SER A 84 -5.95 -9.62 20.86
CA SER A 84 -4.95 -9.65 19.79
C SER A 84 -4.81 -11.01 19.10
N SER A 85 -5.27 -12.10 19.74
CA SER A 85 -5.21 -13.45 19.19
C SER A 85 -6.32 -14.35 19.71
N VAL A 86 -7.19 -14.85 18.82
CA VAL A 86 -8.25 -15.81 19.14
C VAL A 86 -8.01 -17.12 18.39
N ALA A 87 -7.86 -18.22 19.13
CA ALA A 87 -7.46 -19.53 18.57
C ALA A 87 -8.40 -20.04 17.48
N ASN A 88 -9.71 -19.89 17.67
CA ASN A 88 -10.73 -20.31 16.70
C ASN A 88 -10.82 -19.41 15.46
N LEU A 89 -10.02 -18.34 15.40
CA LEU A 89 -9.91 -17.40 14.28
C LEU A 89 -8.48 -17.39 13.71
N GLY A 90 -7.79 -18.52 13.76
CA GLY A 90 -6.44 -18.66 13.23
C GLY A 90 -5.39 -17.83 13.97
N GLY A 91 -5.67 -17.46 15.22
CA GLY A 91 -4.81 -16.59 16.02
C GLY A 91 -4.87 -15.10 15.63
N GLN A 92 -5.87 -14.69 14.85
CA GLN A 92 -6.10 -13.28 14.50
C GLN A 92 -6.81 -12.51 15.61
N ALA A 93 -6.71 -11.18 15.55
CA ALA A 93 -7.38 -10.28 16.48
C ALA A 93 -8.91 -10.27 16.28
N ALA A 94 -9.64 -10.04 17.38
CA ALA A 94 -11.09 -9.92 17.39
C ALA A 94 -11.59 -9.05 18.55
N LEU A 95 -12.84 -8.62 18.48
CA LEU A 95 -13.55 -7.96 19.57
C LEU A 95 -14.51 -8.95 20.24
N TYR A 96 -14.39 -9.13 21.56
CA TYR A 96 -15.34 -9.89 22.36
C TYR A 96 -16.52 -9.00 22.73
N PHE A 97 -17.72 -9.41 22.34
CA PHE A 97 -18.98 -8.79 22.74
C PHE A 97 -19.61 -9.64 23.84
N ASP A 98 -20.07 -9.02 24.93
CA ASP A 98 -20.95 -9.64 25.93
C ASP A 98 -22.34 -9.01 25.89
N SER A 99 -22.98 -9.09 24.72
CA SER A 99 -24.18 -8.30 24.39
C SER A 99 -23.93 -6.80 24.31
N ASP A 100 -22.68 -6.41 24.04
CA ASP A 100 -22.26 -5.04 23.79
C ASP A 100 -22.76 -4.51 22.45
N CYS A 101 -22.67 -3.19 22.23
CA CYS A 101 -23.02 -2.58 20.96
C CYS A 101 -22.08 -1.45 20.55
N LEU A 102 -21.64 -1.48 19.30
CA LEU A 102 -21.07 -0.32 18.61
C LEU A 102 -22.05 0.18 17.54
N LYS A 103 -22.28 1.48 17.49
CA LYS A 103 -23.20 2.15 16.58
C LYS A 103 -22.45 3.07 15.63
N ALA A 104 -22.76 3.01 14.35
CA ALA A 104 -22.22 3.96 13.38
C ALA A 104 -22.60 5.41 13.75
N ASN A 105 -21.64 6.31 13.65
CA ASN A 105 -21.90 7.74 13.78
C ASN A 105 -22.76 8.25 12.61
N GLY A 106 -24.00 8.65 12.92
CA GLY A 106 -24.95 9.20 11.95
C GLY A 106 -25.84 8.14 11.25
N THR A 107 -26.48 8.57 10.16
CA THR A 107 -27.34 7.70 9.34
C THR A 107 -26.49 6.97 8.32
N PHE A 108 -25.98 5.81 8.72
CA PHE A 108 -25.01 5.05 7.92
C PHE A 108 -25.46 3.60 7.73
N GLY A 109 -25.24 3.06 6.52
CA GLY A 109 -25.68 1.73 6.07
C GLY A 109 -26.39 1.76 4.71
N VAL A 110 -26.58 0.57 4.11
CA VAL A 110 -27.26 0.44 2.82
C VAL A 110 -28.77 0.57 2.98
N SER A 111 -29.37 1.58 2.34
CA SER A 111 -30.80 1.89 2.43
C SER A 111 -31.57 1.62 1.13
N GLY A 112 -32.89 1.66 1.18
CA GLY A 112 -33.75 1.43 0.03
C GLY A 112 -33.93 -0.05 -0.30
N SER A 113 -34.37 -0.34 -1.54
CA SER A 113 -34.65 -1.68 -2.05
C SER A 113 -33.55 -2.28 -2.92
N ASN A 114 -32.39 -1.61 -3.03
CA ASN A 114 -31.29 -2.05 -3.89
C ASN A 114 -30.66 -3.38 -3.42
N GLY A 115 -29.96 -4.08 -4.31
CA GLY A 115 -29.21 -5.26 -3.89
C GLY A 115 -28.04 -4.90 -2.96
N ARG A 116 -27.60 -5.83 -2.10
CA ARG A 116 -26.50 -5.63 -1.14
C ARG A 116 -25.92 -6.96 -0.68
N THR A 117 -24.69 -6.94 -0.18
CA THR A 117 -24.06 -8.11 0.44
C THR A 117 -23.53 -7.74 1.82
N VAL A 118 -23.83 -8.54 2.84
CA VAL A 118 -23.30 -8.37 4.21
C VAL A 118 -22.56 -9.63 4.59
N ILE A 119 -21.34 -9.47 5.12
CA ILE A 119 -20.47 -10.57 5.49
C ILE A 119 -19.95 -10.32 6.90
N ALA A 120 -19.91 -11.35 7.74
CA ALA A 120 -19.32 -11.25 9.08
C ALA A 120 -18.54 -12.50 9.44
N VAL A 121 -17.46 -12.31 10.20
CA VAL A 121 -16.58 -13.37 10.74
C VAL A 121 -16.62 -13.34 12.26
N TRP A 122 -16.92 -14.48 12.89
CA TRP A 122 -17.06 -14.57 14.35
C TRP A 122 -16.65 -15.95 14.89
N ALA A 123 -16.41 -16.06 16.19
CA ALA A 123 -16.15 -17.32 16.88
C ALA A 123 -16.79 -17.35 18.28
N ASP A 124 -16.95 -18.55 18.83
CA ASP A 124 -17.40 -18.79 20.21
C ASP A 124 -18.73 -18.10 20.58
N ALA A 125 -19.66 -18.02 19.63
CA ALA A 125 -20.98 -17.43 19.86
C ALA A 125 -21.83 -18.28 20.82
N VAL A 126 -22.16 -17.73 21.98
CA VAL A 126 -22.97 -18.39 23.02
C VAL A 126 -24.44 -18.03 22.86
N ASN A 127 -25.33 -19.03 22.93
CA ASN A 127 -26.77 -18.81 22.93
C ASN A 127 -27.21 -18.09 24.23
N THR A 128 -27.70 -16.86 24.14
CA THR A 128 -28.19 -16.07 25.30
C THR A 128 -29.68 -16.30 25.62
N GLY A 129 -30.37 -17.15 24.85
CA GLY A 129 -31.81 -17.35 24.94
C GLY A 129 -32.65 -16.23 24.31
N ALA A 130 -32.00 -15.28 23.63
CA ALA A 130 -32.66 -14.19 22.93
C ALA A 130 -33.28 -14.63 21.60
N ASN A 131 -34.25 -13.85 21.11
CA ASN A 131 -34.96 -14.19 19.88
C ASN A 131 -34.01 -14.20 18.67
N TYR A 132 -33.11 -13.22 18.61
CA TYR A 132 -32.02 -13.10 17.66
C TYR A 132 -30.79 -12.55 18.37
N GLN A 133 -29.60 -13.13 18.17
CA GLN A 133 -28.36 -12.48 18.61
C GLN A 133 -27.60 -11.92 17.42
N HIS A 134 -27.56 -10.61 17.31
CA HIS A 134 -27.02 -9.90 16.16
C HIS A 134 -25.49 -9.84 16.20
N VAL A 135 -24.87 -10.13 15.06
CA VAL A 135 -23.46 -9.79 14.77
C VAL A 135 -23.42 -8.38 14.18
N ILE A 136 -24.25 -8.13 13.17
CA ILE A 136 -24.46 -6.83 12.53
C ILE A 136 -25.95 -6.66 12.26
N HIS A 137 -26.42 -5.42 12.40
CA HIS A 137 -27.79 -5.05 12.12
C HIS A 137 -27.89 -3.65 11.50
N MET A 138 -28.56 -3.52 10.36
CA MET A 138 -28.82 -2.25 9.66
C MET A 138 -30.31 -1.96 9.54
N GLY A 139 -30.69 -0.68 9.59
CA GLY A 139 -32.05 -0.21 9.33
C GLY A 139 -32.93 -0.02 10.56
N ASN A 140 -34.23 0.18 10.35
CA ASN A 140 -35.16 0.59 11.42
C ASN A 140 -36.03 -0.56 11.94
N ASN A 141 -36.95 -0.25 12.85
CA ASN A 141 -37.86 -1.19 13.52
C ASN A 141 -39.23 -1.32 12.83
N ALA A 142 -39.27 -1.25 11.51
CA ALA A 142 -40.44 -1.62 10.72
C ALA A 142 -40.18 -2.93 9.96
N THR A 143 -41.23 -3.73 9.77
CA THR A 143 -41.13 -5.03 9.09
C THR A 143 -40.50 -4.86 7.71
N ASP A 144 -39.50 -5.70 7.40
CA ASP A 144 -38.74 -5.68 6.15
C ASP A 144 -37.97 -4.36 5.86
N GLN A 145 -37.74 -3.54 6.90
CA GLN A 145 -36.95 -2.31 6.82
C GLN A 145 -35.63 -2.40 7.61
N ALA A 146 -35.25 -3.61 7.98
CA ALA A 146 -34.00 -3.95 8.64
C ALA A 146 -33.29 -5.07 7.87
N TYR A 147 -31.99 -5.22 8.08
CA TYR A 147 -31.18 -6.26 7.46
C TYR A 147 -29.95 -6.54 8.32
N GLY A 148 -29.75 -7.79 8.73
CA GLY A 148 -28.64 -8.10 9.62
C GLY A 148 -28.37 -9.60 9.74
N ILE A 149 -27.12 -9.93 10.08
CA ILE A 149 -26.72 -11.31 10.39
C ILE A 149 -26.99 -11.55 11.88
N SER A 150 -27.70 -12.63 12.16
CA SER A 150 -27.91 -13.15 13.50
C SER A 150 -27.36 -14.56 13.61
N VAL A 151 -26.84 -14.87 14.79
CA VAL A 151 -26.35 -16.18 15.19
C VAL A 151 -27.15 -16.57 16.42
N ASN A 152 -27.59 -17.82 16.54
CA ASN A 152 -28.44 -18.28 17.64
C ASN A 152 -29.83 -17.61 17.71
N ARG A 153 -30.85 -18.47 17.83
CA ARG A 153 -32.22 -18.05 18.13
C ARG A 153 -32.75 -18.86 19.30
N LYS A 154 -33.62 -18.25 20.11
CA LYS A 154 -34.25 -18.88 21.28
C LYS A 154 -34.80 -20.28 20.99
N ASP A 155 -35.41 -20.46 19.82
CA ASP A 155 -36.07 -21.71 19.43
C ASP A 155 -35.24 -22.57 18.45
N ASN A 156 -34.03 -22.11 18.07
CA ASN A 156 -33.14 -22.84 17.17
C ASN A 156 -31.68 -22.53 17.50
N THR A 157 -31.14 -23.30 18.44
CA THR A 157 -29.74 -23.20 18.88
C THR A 157 -28.80 -23.29 17.67
N ASN A 158 -27.88 -22.32 17.60
CA ASN A 158 -26.85 -22.15 16.58
C ASN A 158 -27.37 -21.86 15.16
N ALA A 159 -28.63 -21.49 14.97
CA ALA A 159 -29.09 -21.04 13.66
C ALA A 159 -28.37 -19.76 13.22
N VAL A 160 -27.77 -19.77 12.04
CA VAL A 160 -27.31 -18.56 11.36
C VAL A 160 -28.47 -18.06 10.49
N GLY A 161 -28.79 -16.78 10.54
CA GLY A 161 -29.97 -16.30 9.86
C GLY A 161 -30.02 -14.79 9.69
N ASN A 162 -30.82 -14.34 8.73
CA ASN A 162 -31.08 -12.92 8.51
C ASN A 162 -32.30 -12.47 9.32
N HIS A 163 -32.14 -11.37 10.06
CA HIS A 163 -33.24 -10.70 10.71
C HIS A 163 -33.49 -9.34 10.06
N SER A 164 -34.72 -9.15 9.61
CA SER A 164 -35.15 -7.95 8.89
C SER A 164 -36.29 -7.20 9.55
N TRP A 165 -36.41 -7.40 10.86
CA TRP A 165 -37.50 -6.94 11.70
C TRP A 165 -38.86 -7.51 11.35
N GLY A 166 -39.58 -8.04 12.35
CA GLY A 166 -40.87 -8.72 12.21
C GLY A 166 -40.82 -10.06 11.45
N ASN A 167 -39.76 -10.28 10.67
CA ASN A 167 -39.52 -11.38 9.77
C ASN A 167 -38.04 -11.80 9.88
N GLY A 168 -37.76 -13.10 9.88
CA GLY A 168 -36.38 -13.60 9.80
C GLY A 168 -36.31 -14.98 9.16
N ALA A 169 -35.23 -15.22 8.43
CA ALA A 169 -34.93 -16.51 7.81
C ALA A 169 -33.70 -17.12 8.44
N ASN A 170 -33.71 -18.44 8.59
CA ASN A 170 -32.53 -19.19 9.00
C ASN A 170 -31.94 -19.85 7.76
N ALA A 171 -30.61 -19.80 7.66
CA ALA A 171 -29.89 -20.71 6.80
C ALA A 171 -30.16 -22.16 7.25
N ALA A 172 -30.05 -23.09 6.30
CA ALA A 172 -30.05 -24.53 6.62
C ALA A 172 -28.85 -24.92 7.49
N LEU A 173 -27.76 -24.16 7.37
CA LEU A 173 -26.50 -24.35 8.08
C LEU A 173 -26.50 -23.65 9.45
N LYS A 174 -25.81 -24.28 10.40
CA LYS A 174 -25.68 -23.80 11.78
C LYS A 174 -24.27 -23.31 12.05
N ALA A 175 -24.14 -22.33 12.94
CA ALA A 175 -22.86 -21.91 13.49
C ALA A 175 -22.26 -23.05 14.31
N THR A 176 -20.95 -23.21 14.23
CA THR A 176 -20.19 -24.13 15.09
C THR A 176 -19.53 -23.35 16.23
N SER A 177 -18.92 -24.04 17.19
CA SER A 177 -18.04 -23.42 18.18
C SER A 177 -16.70 -22.97 17.59
N ALA A 178 -16.35 -23.37 16.35
CA ALA A 178 -15.15 -22.89 15.67
C ALA A 178 -15.36 -21.47 15.11
N GLY A 179 -14.36 -20.93 14.41
CA GLY A 179 -14.54 -19.73 13.60
C GLY A 179 -15.56 -19.95 12.50
N ASN A 180 -16.47 -19.01 12.32
CA ASN A 180 -17.51 -19.04 11.31
C ASN A 180 -17.45 -17.77 10.46
N THR A 181 -17.95 -17.88 9.23
CA THR A 181 -18.30 -16.76 8.36
C THR A 181 -19.71 -16.94 7.83
N ALA A 182 -20.42 -15.84 7.61
CA ALA A 182 -21.64 -15.86 6.82
C ALA A 182 -21.70 -14.66 5.89
N ALA A 183 -22.15 -14.90 4.66
CA ALA A 183 -22.38 -13.90 3.63
C ALA A 183 -23.84 -13.97 3.16
N PHE A 184 -24.57 -12.87 3.33
CA PHE A 184 -25.96 -12.73 2.90
C PHE A 184 -26.08 -11.72 1.77
N THR A 185 -26.50 -12.19 0.60
CA THR A 185 -26.57 -11.39 -0.63
C THR A 185 -28.02 -11.21 -1.07
N TYR A 186 -28.53 -9.99 -0.97
CA TYR A 186 -29.84 -9.61 -1.47
C TYR A 186 -29.72 -9.04 -2.89
N THR A 187 -30.53 -9.56 -3.80
CA THR A 187 -30.48 -9.24 -5.25
C THR A 187 -31.67 -8.40 -5.73
N GLY A 188 -32.43 -7.79 -4.81
CA GLY A 188 -33.62 -6.98 -5.14
C GLY A 188 -34.96 -7.72 -5.07
N GLY A 189 -34.94 -9.02 -4.75
CA GLY A 189 -36.14 -9.82 -4.48
C GLY A 189 -35.87 -11.19 -3.82
N LYS A 190 -34.61 -11.59 -3.77
CA LYS A 190 -34.17 -12.84 -3.15
C LYS A 190 -32.89 -12.59 -2.35
N ASP A 191 -32.81 -13.21 -1.19
CA ASP A 191 -31.67 -13.19 -0.29
C ASP A 191 -31.01 -14.57 -0.28
N TYR A 192 -29.71 -14.63 -0.54
CA TYR A 192 -28.92 -15.85 -0.64
C TYR A 192 -28.00 -15.96 0.57
N PHE A 193 -28.02 -17.10 1.24
CA PHE A 193 -27.22 -17.36 2.44
C PHE A 193 -26.04 -18.25 2.09
N ILE A 194 -24.83 -17.83 2.45
CA ILE A 194 -23.64 -18.66 2.44
C ILE A 194 -23.08 -18.67 3.86
N VAL A 195 -22.79 -19.84 4.42
CA VAL A 195 -22.24 -20.01 5.77
C VAL A 195 -21.03 -20.93 5.66
N ASN A 196 -19.87 -20.48 6.14
CA ASN A 196 -18.60 -21.22 6.09
C ASN A 196 -18.20 -21.69 4.68
N GLY A 197 -18.55 -20.89 3.66
CA GLY A 197 -18.33 -21.21 2.25
C GLY A 197 -19.39 -22.11 1.63
N GLU A 198 -20.30 -22.68 2.42
CA GLU A 198 -21.36 -23.56 1.94
C GLU A 198 -22.68 -22.81 1.71
N TYR A 199 -23.46 -23.23 0.71
CA TYR A 199 -24.76 -22.63 0.42
C TYR A 199 -25.79 -22.99 1.47
N GLY A 200 -26.22 -21.99 2.25
CA GLY A 200 -27.20 -22.10 3.33
C GLY A 200 -28.67 -21.95 2.88
N GLY A 201 -28.92 -21.74 1.59
CA GLY A 201 -30.26 -21.60 1.00
C GLY A 201 -30.55 -20.19 0.47
N ALA A 202 -31.79 -19.96 0.04
CA ALA A 202 -32.26 -18.65 -0.39
C ALA A 202 -33.70 -18.38 0.03
N TRP A 203 -34.04 -17.11 0.19
CA TRP A 203 -35.36 -16.67 0.62
C TRP A 203 -35.87 -15.50 -0.22
N SER A 204 -37.08 -15.64 -0.76
CA SER A 204 -37.74 -14.56 -1.51
C SER A 204 -38.35 -13.55 -0.57
N ARG A 205 -38.05 -12.27 -0.76
CA ARG A 205 -38.51 -11.18 0.10
C ARG A 205 -38.42 -9.82 -0.58
N ASN A 206 -39.30 -8.90 -0.20
CA ASN A 206 -39.22 -7.49 -0.60
C ASN A 206 -38.60 -6.69 0.55
N LEU A 207 -37.30 -6.43 0.46
CA LEU A 207 -36.58 -5.63 1.45
C LEU A 207 -36.60 -4.15 1.06
N ASN A 208 -36.88 -3.27 2.01
CA ASN A 208 -36.70 -1.83 1.85
C ASN A 208 -36.08 -1.24 3.11
N THR A 209 -34.79 -1.48 3.31
CA THR A 209 -34.07 -1.07 4.52
C THR A 209 -34.15 0.44 4.68
N ALA A 210 -34.75 0.91 5.77
CA ALA A 210 -34.81 2.33 6.03
C ALA A 210 -33.41 2.84 6.43
N ALA A 211 -33.01 4.01 5.93
CA ALA A 211 -31.84 4.69 6.44
C ALA A 211 -32.16 5.15 7.87
N ASN A 212 -31.64 4.49 8.91
CA ASN A 212 -31.57 4.99 10.30
C ASN A 212 -30.85 3.98 11.22
N THR A 213 -29.53 3.83 11.04
CA THR A 213 -28.53 3.19 11.93
C THR A 213 -28.01 1.80 11.50
N THR A 214 -26.68 1.63 11.63
CA THR A 214 -25.98 0.34 11.59
C THR A 214 -25.34 0.09 12.95
N LEU A 215 -25.49 -1.13 13.44
CA LEU A 215 -25.10 -1.58 14.76
C LEU A 215 -24.28 -2.87 14.63
N ILE A 216 -23.20 -3.00 15.39
CA ILE A 216 -22.41 -4.23 15.56
C ILE A 216 -22.66 -4.73 16.98
N GLY A 217 -23.00 -6.01 17.12
CA GLY A 217 -23.45 -6.59 18.38
C GLY A 217 -24.95 -6.34 18.64
N SER A 218 -25.30 -5.94 19.86
CA SER A 218 -26.69 -5.74 20.29
C SER A 218 -27.40 -4.66 19.47
N ARG A 219 -28.63 -4.94 19.04
CA ARG A 219 -29.49 -3.95 18.38
C ARG A 219 -30.24 -3.05 19.39
N LEU A 220 -30.63 -3.60 20.53
CA LEU A 220 -31.41 -2.90 21.55
C LEU A 220 -30.48 -2.04 22.41
N ASP A 221 -30.94 -0.85 22.79
CA ASP A 221 -30.19 0.06 23.66
C ASP A 221 -29.70 -0.72 24.89
N PRO A 222 -28.38 -0.71 25.17
CA PRO A 222 -27.78 -1.59 26.17
C PRO A 222 -28.26 -1.35 27.62
N GLY A 223 -29.02 -0.27 27.87
CA GLY A 223 -29.67 -0.01 29.16
C GLY A 223 -30.99 -0.77 29.40
N ALA A 224 -31.58 -1.38 28.37
CA ALA A 224 -32.85 -2.10 28.45
C ALA A 224 -32.66 -3.58 28.13
N SER A 225 -32.08 -4.35 29.06
CA SER A 225 -31.95 -5.82 28.97
C SER A 225 -31.47 -6.30 27.59
N SER A 226 -30.22 -5.95 27.22
CA SER A 226 -29.54 -6.30 25.95
C SER A 226 -29.42 -7.81 25.73
N THR A 227 -30.54 -8.47 25.47
CA THR A 227 -30.56 -9.92 25.25
C THR A 227 -30.19 -10.25 23.80
N GLU A 228 -30.48 -9.37 22.84
CA GLU A 228 -30.34 -9.62 21.40
C GLU A 228 -28.96 -9.32 20.80
N GLY A 229 -27.92 -9.16 21.62
CA GLY A 229 -26.53 -9.05 21.16
C GLY A 229 -25.83 -10.40 21.09
N ILE A 230 -24.87 -10.53 20.17
CA ILE A 230 -23.94 -11.65 20.22
C ILE A 230 -23.15 -11.63 21.53
N LYS A 231 -23.01 -12.82 22.13
CA LYS A 231 -22.02 -13.09 23.17
C LYS A 231 -20.92 -13.96 22.55
N GLY A 232 -19.79 -13.36 22.15
CA GLY A 232 -18.74 -14.03 21.38
C GLY A 232 -17.76 -13.07 20.70
N TYR A 233 -16.80 -13.62 19.96
CA TYR A 233 -15.78 -12.82 19.26
C TYR A 233 -16.24 -12.45 17.85
N VAL A 234 -16.12 -11.19 17.45
CA VAL A 234 -16.34 -10.70 16.08
C VAL A 234 -15.02 -10.17 15.54
N ALA A 235 -14.56 -10.74 14.44
CA ALA A 235 -13.22 -10.46 13.88
C ALA A 235 -13.28 -9.43 12.74
N GLU A 236 -14.25 -9.60 11.84
CA GLU A 236 -14.41 -8.73 10.68
C GLU A 236 -15.86 -8.63 10.21
N VAL A 237 -16.25 -7.45 9.72
CA VAL A 237 -17.55 -7.17 9.13
C VAL A 237 -17.38 -6.40 7.83
N LEU A 238 -17.96 -6.92 6.75
CA LEU A 238 -17.96 -6.31 5.41
C LEU A 238 -19.38 -6.00 4.97
N VAL A 239 -19.62 -4.83 4.39
CA VAL A 239 -20.91 -4.48 3.76
C VAL A 239 -20.68 -3.87 2.40
N TYR A 240 -21.37 -4.41 1.40
CA TYR A 240 -21.38 -3.93 0.02
C TYR A 240 -22.75 -3.37 -0.34
N ASP A 241 -22.80 -2.18 -0.94
CA ASP A 241 -24.01 -1.53 -1.50
C ASP A 241 -24.39 -2.06 -2.89
N ARG A 242 -24.10 -3.35 -3.12
CA ARG A 242 -24.51 -4.11 -4.31
C ARG A 242 -24.41 -5.60 -4.00
N PRO A 243 -25.12 -6.47 -4.75
CA PRO A 243 -24.86 -7.88 -4.66
C PRO A 243 -23.48 -8.19 -5.28
N LEU A 244 -22.67 -8.95 -4.58
CA LEU A 244 -21.43 -9.50 -5.15
C LEU A 244 -21.74 -10.61 -6.16
N THR A 245 -20.96 -10.66 -7.23
CA THR A 245 -20.97 -11.79 -8.17
C THR A 245 -20.32 -13.04 -7.56
N GLY A 246 -20.51 -14.21 -8.15
CA GLY A 246 -19.88 -15.45 -7.66
C GLY A 246 -18.34 -15.37 -7.62
N ALA A 247 -17.71 -14.74 -8.62
CA ALA A 247 -16.26 -14.55 -8.65
C ALA A 247 -15.78 -13.61 -7.53
N GLU A 248 -16.52 -12.55 -7.25
CA GLU A 248 -16.21 -11.62 -6.14
C GLU A 248 -16.43 -12.27 -4.79
N MET A 249 -17.51 -13.06 -4.64
CA MET A 249 -17.76 -13.84 -3.44
C MET A 249 -16.63 -14.85 -3.18
N LEU A 250 -16.13 -15.52 -4.24
CA LEU A 250 -14.98 -16.41 -4.14
C LEU A 250 -13.71 -15.65 -3.71
N ALA A 251 -13.48 -14.43 -4.23
CA ALA A 251 -12.36 -13.59 -3.83
C ALA A 251 -12.45 -13.20 -2.34
N VAL A 252 -13.63 -12.82 -1.86
CA VAL A 252 -13.88 -12.52 -0.44
C VAL A 252 -13.69 -13.75 0.44
N ASN A 253 -14.26 -14.90 0.06
CA ASN A 253 -14.12 -16.14 0.81
C ASN A 253 -12.66 -16.59 0.87
N SER A 254 -11.91 -16.44 -0.23
CA SER A 254 -10.48 -16.75 -0.27
C SER A 254 -9.68 -15.81 0.65
N TYR A 255 -10.01 -14.51 0.65
CA TYR A 255 -9.42 -13.53 1.57
C TYR A 255 -9.68 -13.92 3.05
N ILE A 256 -10.94 -14.18 3.40
CA ILE A 256 -11.34 -14.54 4.77
C ILE A 256 -10.70 -15.87 5.20
N ASN A 257 -10.71 -16.88 4.33
CA ASN A 257 -10.14 -18.19 4.65
C ASN A 257 -8.64 -18.10 4.92
N ASN A 258 -7.92 -17.36 4.07
CA ASN A 258 -6.48 -17.19 4.21
C ASN A 258 -6.13 -16.38 5.47
N LYS A 259 -6.91 -15.35 5.78
CA LYS A 259 -6.68 -14.51 6.95
C LYS A 259 -6.95 -15.23 8.26
N TYR A 260 -8.11 -15.90 8.37
CA TYR A 260 -8.61 -16.48 9.62
C TYR A 260 -8.42 -17.99 9.74
N SER A 261 -7.85 -18.66 8.72
CA SER A 261 -7.61 -20.10 8.71
C SER A 261 -8.85 -20.94 9.05
N LEU A 262 -10.01 -20.55 8.50
CA LEU A 262 -11.32 -21.15 8.82
C LEU A 262 -11.51 -22.56 8.26
N GLY A 263 -10.56 -23.05 7.43
CA GLY A 263 -10.65 -24.38 6.83
C GLY A 263 -11.81 -24.51 5.83
N MET A 264 -12.26 -23.39 5.24
CA MET A 264 -13.32 -23.41 4.25
C MET A 264 -12.84 -24.15 2.99
N THR A 265 -13.66 -25.08 2.50
CA THR A 265 -13.46 -25.74 1.21
C THR A 265 -13.66 -24.71 0.09
N THR A 266 -12.60 -24.41 -0.65
CA THR A 266 -12.60 -23.38 -1.72
C THR A 266 -13.34 -23.81 -3.00
N GLY A 267 -14.08 -24.92 -2.97
CA GLY A 267 -14.85 -25.46 -4.10
C GLY A 267 -16.26 -24.89 -4.20
N ILE A 268 -16.42 -23.56 -4.10
CA ILE A 268 -17.74 -22.91 -4.05
C ILE A 268 -18.34 -22.78 -5.45
N ASP A 269 -19.61 -23.19 -5.56
CA ASP A 269 -20.53 -22.97 -6.68
C ASP A 269 -20.58 -21.49 -7.12
N MET A 270 -20.03 -21.20 -8.31
CA MET A 270 -19.81 -19.83 -8.79
C MET A 270 -21.04 -19.16 -9.41
N ASP A 271 -22.18 -19.83 -9.58
CA ASP A 271 -23.30 -19.25 -10.33
C ASP A 271 -24.49 -18.76 -9.49
N LEU A 272 -24.45 -18.91 -8.16
CA LEU A 272 -25.52 -18.49 -7.23
C LEU A 272 -26.91 -19.09 -7.57
N THR A 273 -27.00 -20.11 -8.44
CA THR A 273 -28.27 -20.74 -8.80
C THR A 273 -28.65 -21.87 -7.84
N GLY A 274 -27.72 -22.30 -6.98
CA GLY A 274 -27.91 -23.45 -6.08
C GLY A 274 -27.90 -24.77 -6.83
N ALA A 275 -27.16 -24.84 -7.94
CA ALA A 275 -27.10 -26.01 -8.82
C ALA A 275 -25.65 -26.41 -9.11
N GLN A 276 -24.88 -26.73 -8.07
CA GLN A 276 -23.80 -27.70 -8.18
C GLN A 276 -24.31 -29.10 -7.85
N ILE A 277 -24.24 -30.01 -8.84
CA ILE A 277 -24.17 -31.45 -8.60
C ILE A 277 -22.68 -31.81 -8.65
N SER A 278 -22.03 -31.76 -7.50
CA SER A 278 -20.84 -32.55 -7.20
C SER A 278 -21.29 -33.59 -6.18
N LEU A 279 -21.35 -34.86 -6.57
CA LEU A 279 -21.60 -35.96 -5.64
C LEU A 279 -20.23 -36.51 -5.23
N ASP A 280 -19.83 -36.22 -3.99
CA ASP A 280 -18.72 -36.87 -3.31
C ASP A 280 -19.25 -38.13 -2.61
N PHE A 281 -18.72 -39.30 -2.95
CA PHE A 281 -18.93 -40.52 -2.19
C PHE A 281 -17.75 -40.69 -1.24
N GLU A 282 -17.87 -40.23 0.01
CA GLU A 282 -16.81 -40.48 0.99
C GLU A 282 -16.60 -41.99 1.22
N ASN A 283 -15.37 -42.42 0.93
CA ASN A 283 -14.55 -43.46 1.56
C ASN A 283 -15.25 -44.33 2.64
N GLY A 284 -15.86 -45.46 2.24
CA GLY A 284 -16.24 -46.49 3.22
C GLY A 284 -17.19 -47.61 2.82
N ASP A 285 -18.08 -47.42 1.83
CA ASP A 285 -19.13 -48.42 1.55
C ASP A 285 -18.79 -49.31 0.34
N PRO A 286 -18.56 -50.62 0.53
CA PRO A 286 -18.39 -51.55 -0.58
C PRO A 286 -19.72 -51.74 -1.32
N MET A 287 -19.76 -51.45 -2.62
CA MET A 287 -20.89 -51.82 -3.49
C MET A 287 -21.04 -53.35 -3.52
N THR A 288 -21.91 -53.86 -2.64
CA THR A 288 -22.31 -55.27 -2.60
C THR A 288 -23.79 -55.39 -2.95
N GLY A 289 -24.07 -55.75 -4.21
CA GLY A 289 -25.42 -56.01 -4.70
C GLY A 289 -26.05 -54.82 -5.43
N GLY A 290 -26.56 -55.08 -6.63
CA GLY A 290 -26.95 -54.07 -7.63
C GLY A 290 -27.87 -52.96 -7.11
N GLN A 291 -27.43 -51.72 -7.31
CA GLN A 291 -28.22 -50.50 -7.19
C GLN A 291 -28.53 -49.95 -8.60
N TYR A 292 -29.73 -49.41 -8.80
CA TYR A 292 -30.27 -48.98 -10.11
C TYR A 292 -30.68 -47.49 -10.09
N VAL A 293 -30.61 -46.81 -11.25
CA VAL A 293 -30.69 -45.34 -11.40
C VAL A 293 -31.86 -44.92 -12.32
N GLY A 294 -32.60 -43.84 -11.99
CA GLY A 294 -33.70 -43.29 -12.83
C GLY A 294 -33.60 -41.77 -13.08
N LEU A 295 -34.30 -41.26 -14.10
CA LEU A 295 -34.19 -39.88 -14.62
C LEU A 295 -35.42 -38.98 -14.33
N GLN A 296 -35.21 -37.65 -14.31
CA GLN A 296 -36.25 -36.63 -14.43
C GLN A 296 -35.80 -35.52 -15.40
N THR A 297 -36.71 -35.02 -16.23
CA THR A 297 -36.45 -34.03 -17.30
C THR A 297 -36.95 -32.65 -16.88
N GLU A 298 -36.08 -31.63 -16.94
CA GLU A 298 -36.49 -30.21 -16.93
C GLU A 298 -35.73 -29.46 -18.05
N ASN A 299 -36.46 -28.70 -18.87
CA ASN A 299 -35.93 -27.81 -19.92
C ASN A 299 -35.07 -28.44 -21.04
N GLY A 300 -35.40 -29.65 -21.49
CA GLY A 300 -34.82 -30.21 -22.72
C GLY A 300 -33.39 -30.73 -22.62
N ASN A 301 -32.76 -30.68 -21.44
CA ASN A 301 -31.52 -31.38 -21.14
C ASN A 301 -31.79 -32.46 -20.10
N THR A 302 -31.39 -33.70 -20.40
CA THR A 302 -31.60 -34.86 -19.52
C THR A 302 -30.33 -35.11 -18.71
N SER A 303 -30.37 -34.90 -17.39
CA SER A 303 -29.24 -35.18 -16.48
C SER A 303 -29.57 -36.28 -15.47
N LEU A 304 -28.58 -37.11 -15.14
CA LEU A 304 -28.66 -38.26 -14.24
C LEU A 304 -28.72 -37.84 -12.75
N ARG A 305 -29.68 -38.34 -11.97
CA ARG A 305 -29.79 -38.10 -10.50
C ARG A 305 -30.15 -39.40 -9.75
N LEU A 306 -29.49 -39.70 -8.63
CA LEU A 306 -29.80 -40.86 -7.77
C LEU A 306 -30.92 -40.51 -6.76
N LEU A 307 -31.91 -41.38 -6.57
CA LEU A 307 -32.99 -41.25 -5.58
C LEU A 307 -32.92 -42.36 -4.52
N ASP A 308 -33.18 -41.99 -3.27
CA ASP A 308 -33.21 -42.84 -2.08
C ASP A 308 -34.35 -43.90 -2.09
N SER A 309 -34.05 -45.04 -1.47
CA SER A 309 -34.54 -46.41 -1.62
C SER A 309 -35.83 -46.80 -0.85
N SER A 310 -36.75 -45.87 -0.57
CA SER A 310 -37.92 -46.21 0.28
C SER A 310 -39.18 -46.72 -0.43
N LYS A 311 -39.19 -47.04 -1.73
CA LYS A 311 -40.39 -47.58 -2.41
C LYS A 311 -40.12 -48.76 -3.33
N THR A 312 -40.92 -49.81 -3.13
CA THR A 312 -40.89 -51.09 -3.81
C THR A 312 -41.43 -51.02 -5.25
N ASN A 313 -40.67 -51.64 -6.17
CA ASN A 313 -41.00 -51.99 -7.56
C ASN A 313 -41.35 -50.86 -8.53
N VAL A 314 -40.32 -50.25 -9.14
CA VAL A 314 -40.40 -49.69 -10.50
C VAL A 314 -39.03 -49.83 -11.19
N SER A 315 -38.99 -50.48 -12.36
CA SER A 315 -37.80 -50.57 -13.22
C SER A 315 -37.54 -49.22 -13.89
N ASN A 316 -36.44 -48.54 -13.56
CA ASN A 316 -36.05 -47.29 -14.23
C ASN A 316 -34.63 -47.42 -14.79
N TYR A 317 -34.47 -47.01 -16.06
CA TYR A 317 -33.24 -47.03 -16.86
C TYR A 317 -32.84 -45.57 -17.16
N ALA A 318 -31.55 -45.26 -17.24
CA ALA A 318 -31.08 -43.95 -17.70
C ALA A 318 -31.04 -43.92 -19.24
N TYR A 319 -31.87 -43.09 -19.86
CA TYR A 319 -31.90 -42.85 -21.30
C TYR A 319 -31.15 -41.56 -21.66
N LEU A 320 -30.12 -41.67 -22.49
CA LEU A 320 -29.65 -40.56 -23.32
C LEU A 320 -30.53 -40.51 -24.56
N SER A 321 -31.62 -39.74 -24.53
CA SER A 321 -32.49 -39.56 -25.69
C SER A 321 -32.07 -38.31 -26.48
N GLY A 322 -31.20 -38.50 -27.47
CA GLY A 322 -31.05 -37.55 -28.57
C GLY A 322 -32.20 -37.78 -29.56
N ALA A 323 -32.94 -36.74 -29.91
CA ALA A 323 -34.08 -36.86 -30.81
C ALA A 323 -33.62 -37.13 -32.26
N ASN A 324 -33.29 -38.38 -32.62
CA ASN A 324 -32.97 -38.81 -33.99
C ASN A 324 -31.98 -37.93 -34.80
N SER A 325 -31.22 -37.04 -34.14
CA SER A 325 -30.25 -36.18 -34.79
C SER A 325 -29.03 -37.03 -35.14
N ALA A 326 -28.72 -37.13 -36.43
CA ALA A 326 -27.64 -37.96 -36.96
C ALA A 326 -26.21 -37.46 -36.59
N THR A 327 -26.09 -36.59 -35.60
CA THR A 327 -24.88 -35.85 -35.21
C THR A 327 -24.93 -35.44 -33.75
N GLY A 328 -23.83 -35.63 -33.01
CA GLY A 328 -23.68 -35.19 -31.62
C GLY A 328 -22.36 -35.72 -31.05
N THR A 329 -21.99 -35.22 -29.86
CA THR A 329 -20.80 -35.67 -29.13
C THR A 329 -21.23 -36.26 -27.80
N ILE A 330 -20.77 -37.47 -27.48
CA ILE A 330 -20.83 -38.02 -26.12
C ILE A 330 -19.43 -37.92 -25.52
N SER A 331 -19.28 -37.23 -24.40
CA SER A 331 -18.04 -37.21 -23.65
C SER A 331 -18.27 -37.63 -22.21
N GLY A 332 -17.25 -38.14 -21.55
CA GLY A 332 -17.35 -38.47 -20.14
C GLY A 332 -16.01 -38.60 -19.45
N THR A 333 -16.03 -38.43 -18.14
CA THR A 333 -14.92 -38.70 -17.23
C THR A 333 -15.40 -39.55 -16.06
N TYR A 334 -14.56 -40.45 -15.56
CA TYR A 334 -14.78 -41.14 -14.28
C TYR A 334 -13.47 -41.64 -13.71
N ASP A 335 -13.40 -41.72 -12.38
CA ASP A 335 -12.32 -42.37 -11.66
C ASP A 335 -12.68 -43.82 -11.37
N LEU A 336 -11.68 -44.70 -11.46
CA LEU A 336 -11.82 -46.13 -11.18
C LEU A 336 -10.66 -46.60 -10.31
N ARG A 337 -10.96 -47.45 -9.33
CA ARG A 337 -9.98 -48.14 -8.48
C ARG A 337 -10.40 -49.59 -8.28
N PHE A 338 -9.42 -50.50 -8.32
CA PHE A 338 -9.61 -51.88 -7.85
C PHE A 338 -8.96 -52.06 -6.48
N SER A 339 -9.73 -52.49 -5.48
CA SER A 339 -9.25 -52.58 -4.09
C SER A 339 -8.18 -53.65 -3.87
N ASN A 340 -8.09 -54.66 -4.75
CA ASN A 340 -7.05 -55.67 -4.74
C ASN A 340 -6.89 -56.37 -6.10
N ALA A 341 -5.79 -57.12 -6.23
CA ALA A 341 -5.34 -57.83 -7.43
C ALA A 341 -6.13 -59.12 -7.76
N ALA A 342 -7.41 -59.22 -7.39
CA ALA A 342 -8.24 -60.39 -7.67
C ALA A 342 -8.99 -60.28 -9.01
N ALA A 343 -9.54 -61.40 -9.48
CA ALA A 343 -10.34 -61.48 -10.70
C ALA A 343 -11.70 -60.77 -10.55
N ASP A 344 -12.42 -60.39 -11.60
CA ASP A 344 -12.18 -60.53 -13.05
C ASP A 344 -11.88 -59.15 -13.70
N GLY A 345 -12.63 -58.11 -13.33
CA GLY A 345 -12.53 -56.77 -13.89
C GLY A 345 -13.78 -55.91 -13.76
N ALA A 346 -13.81 -54.78 -14.46
CA ALA A 346 -14.97 -53.90 -14.55
C ALA A 346 -15.19 -53.38 -15.97
N SER A 347 -16.34 -52.77 -16.26
CA SER A 347 -16.64 -52.17 -17.55
C SER A 347 -17.59 -50.98 -17.45
N PHE A 348 -17.38 -50.01 -18.33
CA PHE A 348 -18.28 -48.91 -18.65
C PHE A 348 -18.93 -49.21 -19.99
N ILE A 349 -20.26 -49.06 -20.11
CA ILE A 349 -21.03 -49.50 -21.28
C ILE A 349 -22.07 -48.44 -21.66
N LEU A 350 -22.15 -48.13 -22.95
CA LEU A 350 -23.26 -47.42 -23.58
C LEU A 350 -24.01 -48.44 -24.46
N ALA A 351 -25.15 -48.94 -24.00
CA ALA A 351 -25.92 -49.97 -24.70
C ALA A 351 -27.22 -49.40 -25.28
N GLY A 352 -27.62 -49.83 -26.48
CA GLY A 352 -28.91 -49.44 -27.05
C GLY A 352 -30.12 -49.77 -26.16
N ASP A 353 -31.20 -49.00 -26.28
CA ASP A 353 -32.44 -49.14 -25.50
C ASP A 353 -33.12 -50.52 -25.60
N ALA A 354 -32.90 -51.26 -26.68
CA ALA A 354 -33.45 -52.60 -26.91
C ALA A 354 -32.71 -53.74 -26.17
N VAL A 355 -31.58 -53.46 -25.48
CA VAL A 355 -30.79 -54.49 -24.80
C VAL A 355 -31.43 -54.84 -23.44
N ASP A 356 -32.18 -55.95 -23.38
CA ASP A 356 -32.76 -56.47 -22.14
C ASP A 356 -31.69 -57.04 -21.20
N ILE A 357 -31.30 -56.22 -20.23
CA ILE A 357 -30.29 -56.51 -19.23
C ILE A 357 -30.80 -57.28 -18.01
N THR A 358 -32.10 -57.60 -17.93
CA THR A 358 -32.72 -58.24 -16.75
C THR A 358 -32.62 -59.77 -16.72
N ASN A 359 -32.35 -60.42 -17.85
CA ASN A 359 -32.30 -61.87 -17.94
C ASN A 359 -30.88 -62.43 -17.78
N ASN A 360 -30.49 -62.81 -16.56
CA ASN A 360 -29.55 -63.90 -16.24
C ASN A 360 -28.37 -64.18 -17.21
N TYR A 361 -27.67 -63.18 -17.74
CA TYR A 361 -26.48 -63.35 -18.59
C TYR A 361 -25.20 -63.62 -17.77
N GLY A 362 -25.33 -64.43 -16.72
CA GLY A 362 -24.20 -64.98 -15.96
C GLY A 362 -23.41 -66.06 -16.72
N SER A 363 -23.73 -66.33 -18.00
CA SER A 363 -23.08 -67.41 -18.77
C SER A 363 -22.69 -67.05 -20.20
N SER A 364 -22.47 -65.76 -20.53
CA SER A 364 -21.53 -65.49 -21.63
C SER A 364 -20.14 -65.91 -21.15
N PRO A 365 -19.41 -66.79 -21.87
CA PRO A 365 -18.12 -67.31 -21.41
C PRO A 365 -17.06 -66.24 -21.08
N ASN A 366 -17.24 -64.99 -21.54
CA ASN A 366 -16.23 -63.92 -21.48
C ASN A 366 -16.72 -62.61 -20.81
N GLY A 367 -17.57 -62.72 -19.79
CA GLY A 367 -18.33 -61.61 -19.16
C GLY A 367 -17.54 -60.55 -18.35
N GLU A 368 -16.30 -60.26 -18.72
CA GLU A 368 -15.46 -59.15 -18.22
C GLU A 368 -15.40 -57.99 -19.23
N THR A 369 -15.89 -58.26 -20.44
CA THR A 369 -15.80 -57.39 -21.60
C THR A 369 -17.22 -56.99 -22.04
N PRO A 370 -17.45 -55.70 -22.35
CA PRO A 370 -18.75 -55.23 -22.84
C PRO A 370 -19.02 -55.75 -24.25
N SER A 371 -19.48 -56.99 -24.32
CA SER A 371 -19.64 -57.76 -25.56
C SER A 371 -21.10 -57.88 -26.00
N PHE A 372 -21.81 -56.75 -26.07
CA PHE A 372 -23.22 -56.70 -26.49
C PHE A 372 -23.34 -56.12 -27.90
N ALA A 373 -24.29 -56.64 -28.67
CA ALA A 373 -24.67 -56.03 -29.94
C ALA A 373 -25.20 -54.61 -29.72
N ASP A 374 -24.94 -53.70 -30.65
CA ASP A 374 -25.35 -52.29 -30.58
C ASP A 374 -24.93 -51.59 -29.27
N SER A 375 -23.74 -51.91 -28.77
CA SER A 375 -23.17 -51.26 -27.59
C SER A 375 -21.73 -50.84 -27.80
N PHE A 376 -21.39 -49.69 -27.23
CA PHE A 376 -20.00 -49.30 -27.00
C PHE A 376 -19.62 -49.64 -25.57
N GLY A 377 -18.39 -50.06 -25.33
CA GLY A 377 -17.93 -50.16 -23.95
C GLY A 377 -16.43 -50.18 -23.79
N ILE A 378 -16.01 -49.81 -22.58
CA ILE A 378 -14.62 -49.78 -22.12
C ILE A 378 -14.51 -50.83 -21.02
N GLY A 379 -13.80 -51.92 -21.30
CA GLY A 379 -13.55 -53.02 -20.38
C GLY A 379 -12.18 -52.92 -19.72
N TYR A 380 -12.15 -53.11 -18.41
CA TYR A 380 -10.97 -53.13 -17.55
C TYR A 380 -10.73 -54.56 -17.08
N THR A 381 -9.85 -55.27 -17.76
CA THR A 381 -9.48 -56.63 -17.38
C THR A 381 -8.29 -56.57 -16.42
N ILE A 382 -8.46 -57.15 -15.23
CA ILE A 382 -7.38 -57.29 -14.24
C ILE A 382 -7.02 -58.77 -14.00
N TYR A 383 -7.83 -59.71 -14.48
CA TYR A 383 -7.53 -61.14 -14.40
C TYR A 383 -6.78 -61.64 -15.63
N GLN A 384 -5.60 -62.23 -15.40
CA GLN A 384 -4.66 -62.76 -16.43
C GLN A 384 -4.07 -61.72 -17.40
N LYS A 385 -4.80 -60.66 -17.71
CA LYS A 385 -4.37 -59.49 -18.47
C LYS A 385 -4.56 -58.26 -17.58
N ASN A 386 -3.67 -57.29 -17.72
CA ASN A 386 -3.80 -55.96 -17.13
C ASN A 386 -3.96 -55.02 -18.33
N GLN A 387 -5.20 -54.77 -18.73
CA GLN A 387 -5.51 -54.05 -19.97
C GLN A 387 -6.83 -53.29 -19.87
N VAL A 388 -6.92 -52.20 -20.63
CA VAL A 388 -8.17 -51.51 -20.93
C VAL A 388 -8.50 -51.76 -22.40
N ALA A 389 -9.65 -52.33 -22.69
CA ALA A 389 -10.08 -52.70 -24.05
C ALA A 389 -11.38 -52.00 -24.43
N LEU A 390 -11.45 -51.50 -25.66
CA LEU A 390 -12.65 -50.86 -26.20
C LEU A 390 -13.42 -51.86 -27.06
N TYR A 391 -14.74 -51.82 -26.97
CA TYR A 391 -15.64 -52.70 -27.69
C TYR A 391 -16.72 -51.90 -28.42
N TRP A 392 -17.09 -52.38 -29.60
CA TRP A 392 -18.26 -51.95 -30.34
C TRP A 392 -18.96 -53.18 -30.94
N ASP A 393 -20.28 -53.27 -30.78
CA ASP A 393 -21.11 -54.35 -31.35
C ASP A 393 -20.57 -55.76 -31.02
N GLY A 394 -20.21 -55.98 -29.75
CA GLY A 394 -19.67 -57.25 -29.28
C GLY A 394 -18.22 -57.55 -29.67
N LYS A 395 -17.56 -56.67 -30.44
CA LYS A 395 -16.19 -56.89 -30.95
C LYS A 395 -15.21 -55.92 -30.29
N GLN A 396 -14.04 -56.43 -29.93
CA GLN A 396 -12.93 -55.60 -29.43
C GLN A 396 -12.37 -54.76 -30.59
N ILE A 397 -12.48 -53.44 -30.48
CA ILE A 397 -12.05 -52.46 -31.49
C ILE A 397 -10.73 -51.78 -31.13
N GLY A 398 -10.33 -51.83 -29.86
CA GLY A 398 -9.12 -51.18 -29.37
C GLY A 398 -8.61 -51.80 -28.08
N THR A 399 -7.32 -51.63 -27.79
CA THR A 399 -6.72 -52.07 -26.52
C THR A 399 -5.57 -51.18 -26.13
N ILE A 400 -5.54 -50.81 -24.86
CA ILE A 400 -4.45 -50.16 -24.17
C ILE A 400 -3.87 -51.21 -23.22
N ASN A 401 -2.76 -51.81 -23.61
CA ASN A 401 -2.05 -52.77 -22.75
C ASN A 401 -1.33 -51.98 -21.65
N THR A 402 -1.72 -52.17 -20.39
CA THR A 402 -1.03 -51.51 -19.26
C THR A 402 0.18 -52.32 -18.79
N THR A 403 0.34 -53.59 -19.23
CA THR A 403 1.59 -54.39 -19.17
C THR A 403 1.47 -55.71 -19.95
N ASP A 404 2.36 -55.98 -20.92
CA ASP A 404 2.52 -57.31 -21.55
C ASP A 404 3.40 -58.23 -20.66
N GLY A 405 2.98 -58.54 -19.43
CA GLY A 405 3.56 -59.62 -18.59
C GLY A 405 5.09 -59.70 -18.40
N ASN A 406 5.87 -58.71 -18.85
CA ASN A 406 7.33 -58.73 -18.88
C ASN A 406 7.84 -57.62 -17.96
N ALA A 407 8.47 -58.03 -16.86
CA ALA A 407 8.75 -57.24 -15.66
C ALA A 407 9.75 -56.07 -15.81
N ALA A 408 10.02 -55.59 -17.03
CA ALA A 408 11.09 -54.61 -17.31
C ALA A 408 10.62 -53.17 -17.56
N ASN A 409 9.30 -52.90 -17.64
CA ASN A 409 8.79 -51.53 -17.66
C ASN A 409 7.52 -51.43 -16.79
N PRO A 410 7.63 -50.96 -15.52
CA PRO A 410 6.61 -51.15 -14.49
C PRO A 410 5.55 -50.05 -14.51
N GLN A 411 5.14 -49.55 -15.67
CA GLN A 411 4.61 -48.19 -15.64
C GLN A 411 3.21 -48.06 -15.04
N TYR A 412 2.22 -48.93 -15.25
CA TYR A 412 0.91 -48.76 -14.57
C TYR A 412 0.17 -50.08 -14.28
N ASP A 413 -0.01 -50.42 -13.00
CA ASP A 413 -0.72 -51.61 -12.53
C ASP A 413 -2.16 -51.27 -12.08
N LEU A 414 -3.18 -51.68 -12.85
CA LEU A 414 -4.59 -51.46 -12.49
C LEU A 414 -4.97 -52.19 -11.19
N LYS A 415 -4.12 -53.13 -10.73
CA LYS A 415 -4.32 -53.91 -9.50
C LYS A 415 -3.80 -53.21 -8.24
N GLY A 416 -3.09 -52.09 -8.40
CA GLY A 416 -2.30 -51.46 -7.35
C GLY A 416 -3.08 -50.74 -6.25
N GLY A 417 -4.42 -50.75 -6.27
CA GLY A 417 -5.23 -49.98 -5.31
C GLY A 417 -5.22 -48.48 -5.54
N ASN A 418 -4.56 -48.00 -6.60
CA ASN A 418 -4.53 -46.59 -6.96
C ASN A 418 -5.76 -46.22 -7.79
N TRP A 419 -6.18 -44.96 -7.66
CA TRP A 419 -7.21 -44.35 -8.49
C TRP A 419 -6.65 -43.96 -9.85
N PHE A 420 -7.42 -44.16 -10.91
CA PHE A 420 -7.11 -43.61 -12.23
C PHE A 420 -8.36 -43.03 -12.89
N THR A 421 -8.18 -41.92 -13.60
CA THR A 421 -9.24 -41.24 -14.34
C THR A 421 -9.29 -41.77 -15.77
N THR A 422 -10.47 -42.11 -16.23
CA THR A 422 -10.76 -42.37 -17.64
C THR A 422 -11.55 -41.20 -18.21
N GLN A 423 -11.02 -40.59 -19.26
CA GLN A 423 -11.74 -39.60 -20.07
C GLN A 423 -11.99 -40.18 -21.45
N PHE A 424 -13.21 -40.04 -21.96
CA PHE A 424 -13.54 -40.45 -23.32
C PHE A 424 -14.39 -39.42 -24.05
N GLN A 425 -14.30 -39.41 -25.37
CA GLN A 425 -15.12 -38.61 -26.28
C GLN A 425 -15.49 -39.46 -27.50
N ILE A 426 -16.74 -39.37 -27.93
CA ILE A 426 -17.33 -40.08 -29.07
C ILE A 426 -18.00 -39.02 -29.92
N ASP A 427 -17.41 -38.71 -31.07
CA ASP A 427 -17.91 -37.74 -32.04
C ASP A 427 -18.59 -38.46 -33.21
N TYR A 428 -19.92 -38.41 -33.26
CA TYR A 428 -20.68 -39.04 -34.34
C TYR A 428 -20.60 -38.20 -35.63
N ARG A 429 -20.18 -38.82 -36.73
CA ARG A 429 -20.03 -38.13 -38.01
C ARG A 429 -21.37 -37.92 -38.72
N THR A 430 -21.49 -36.77 -39.37
CA THR A 430 -22.64 -36.39 -40.20
C THR A 430 -22.90 -37.44 -41.28
N GLY A 431 -24.06 -38.11 -41.22
CA GLY A 431 -24.45 -39.18 -42.14
C GLY A 431 -24.66 -40.55 -41.48
N GLY A 432 -24.33 -40.70 -40.20
CA GLY A 432 -24.66 -41.90 -39.41
C GLY A 432 -23.86 -43.16 -39.76
N TYR A 433 -22.64 -43.04 -40.31
CA TYR A 433 -21.83 -44.19 -40.72
C TYR A 433 -20.70 -44.56 -39.73
N GLY A 434 -20.53 -43.86 -38.62
CA GLY A 434 -19.52 -44.18 -37.60
C GLY A 434 -19.23 -43.01 -36.66
N ALA A 435 -18.32 -43.23 -35.72
CA ALA A 435 -17.88 -42.23 -34.74
C ALA A 435 -16.34 -42.20 -34.61
N ASP A 436 -15.78 -41.02 -34.38
CA ASP A 436 -14.41 -40.89 -33.90
C ASP A 436 -14.43 -41.01 -32.38
N VAL A 437 -13.62 -41.92 -31.84
CA VAL A 437 -13.59 -42.20 -30.40
C VAL A 437 -12.20 -41.95 -29.86
N ASP A 438 -12.12 -41.07 -28.87
CA ASP A 438 -10.91 -40.74 -28.12
C ASP A 438 -11.05 -41.21 -26.67
N LEU A 439 -9.99 -41.81 -26.14
CA LEU A 439 -9.89 -42.33 -24.78
C LEU A 439 -8.54 -41.95 -24.19
N VAL A 440 -8.53 -41.38 -22.99
CA VAL A 440 -7.33 -41.03 -22.24
C VAL A 440 -7.44 -41.55 -20.81
N LEU A 441 -6.37 -42.18 -20.32
CA LEU A 441 -6.25 -42.71 -18.96
C LEU A 441 -5.18 -41.94 -18.20
N TYR A 442 -5.53 -41.40 -17.03
CA TYR A 442 -4.65 -40.63 -16.15
C TYR A 442 -4.47 -41.33 -14.81
N ASP A 443 -3.25 -41.33 -14.29
CA ASP A 443 -3.01 -41.65 -12.88
C ASP A 443 -3.36 -40.43 -12.04
N THR A 444 -4.36 -40.54 -11.16
CA THR A 444 -4.82 -39.43 -10.32
C THR A 444 -3.75 -38.94 -9.33
N ALA A 445 -2.83 -39.81 -8.90
CA ALA A 445 -1.79 -39.43 -7.95
C ALA A 445 -0.67 -38.60 -8.59
N THR A 446 -0.37 -38.85 -9.87
CA THR A 446 0.72 -38.17 -10.59
C THR A 446 0.23 -37.17 -11.64
N GLY A 447 -1.04 -37.22 -12.04
CA GLY A 447 -1.58 -36.52 -13.19
C GLY A 447 -1.03 -37.02 -14.54
N GLY A 448 -0.23 -38.09 -14.54
CA GLY A 448 0.45 -38.61 -15.72
C GLY A 448 -0.51 -39.42 -16.61
N ILE A 449 -0.47 -39.17 -17.91
CA ILE A 449 -1.18 -39.99 -18.91
C ILE A 449 -0.46 -41.32 -19.05
N PHE A 450 -1.17 -42.42 -18.88
CA PHE A 450 -0.60 -43.76 -19.05
C PHE A 450 -1.23 -44.59 -20.17
N GLY A 451 -2.31 -44.11 -20.77
CA GLY A 451 -2.96 -44.77 -21.89
C GLY A 451 -3.71 -43.77 -22.74
N THR A 452 -3.56 -43.86 -24.04
CA THR A 452 -4.43 -43.17 -25.00
C THR A 452 -4.86 -44.14 -26.08
N TRP A 453 -6.08 -43.99 -26.56
CA TRP A 453 -6.56 -44.65 -27.75
C TRP A 453 -7.44 -43.67 -28.52
N SER A 454 -7.16 -43.51 -29.81
CA SER A 454 -7.93 -42.67 -30.71
C SER A 454 -8.17 -43.45 -31.99
N GLY A 455 -9.43 -43.60 -32.40
CA GLY A 455 -9.76 -44.41 -33.57
C GLY A 455 -11.17 -44.17 -34.10
N TYR A 456 -11.32 -44.39 -35.41
CA TYR A 456 -12.62 -44.38 -36.06
C TYR A 456 -13.31 -45.75 -35.89
N VAL A 457 -14.56 -45.73 -35.46
CA VAL A 457 -15.41 -46.91 -35.25
C VAL A 457 -16.53 -46.92 -36.30
N ASP A 458 -16.38 -47.80 -37.28
CA ASP A 458 -17.33 -47.94 -38.39
C ASP A 458 -18.66 -48.54 -37.91
N GLY A 459 -19.78 -48.00 -38.40
CA GLY A 459 -21.14 -48.43 -38.04
C GLY A 459 -21.61 -48.02 -36.64
N MET A 460 -20.82 -47.23 -35.90
CA MET A 460 -21.24 -46.65 -34.63
C MET A 460 -22.26 -45.53 -34.86
N THR A 461 -23.54 -45.83 -34.59
CA THR A 461 -24.65 -44.89 -34.79
C THR A 461 -25.10 -44.26 -33.46
N PRO A 462 -25.51 -42.97 -33.46
CA PRO A 462 -26.10 -42.37 -32.28
C PRO A 462 -27.50 -42.96 -32.10
N GLY A 463 -27.65 -43.82 -31.09
CA GLY A 463 -28.93 -44.37 -30.67
C GLY A 463 -29.23 -44.01 -29.23
N ASN A 464 -30.49 -44.17 -28.80
CA ASN A 464 -30.86 -44.10 -27.39
C ASN A 464 -29.99 -45.07 -26.62
N SER A 465 -29.08 -44.54 -25.81
CA SER A 465 -28.09 -45.33 -25.11
C SER A 465 -28.36 -45.30 -23.61
N GLN A 466 -28.26 -46.46 -22.99
CA GLN A 466 -28.23 -46.66 -21.55
C GLN A 466 -26.78 -46.71 -21.09
N LEU A 467 -26.47 -45.95 -20.05
CA LEU A 467 -25.18 -46.04 -19.36
C LEU A 467 -25.21 -47.19 -18.34
N LEU A 468 -24.24 -48.10 -18.41
CA LEU A 468 -24.04 -49.16 -17.43
C LEU A 468 -22.61 -49.20 -16.91
N LEU A 469 -22.49 -49.46 -15.62
CA LEU A 469 -21.24 -49.82 -14.95
C LEU A 469 -21.39 -51.24 -14.44
N ARG A 470 -20.42 -52.12 -14.73
CA ARG A 470 -20.47 -53.52 -14.29
C ARG A 470 -19.11 -53.97 -13.79
N GLY A 471 -19.07 -54.53 -12.59
CA GLY A 471 -17.95 -55.29 -12.06
C GLY A 471 -18.26 -56.79 -12.05
N ARG A 472 -17.25 -57.63 -12.28
CA ARG A 472 -17.33 -59.08 -12.08
C ARG A 472 -16.12 -59.52 -11.28
N ASN A 473 -16.34 -60.40 -10.31
CA ASN A 473 -15.30 -60.82 -9.39
C ASN A 473 -14.81 -62.27 -9.60
N GLY A 474 -15.33 -63.01 -10.58
CA GLY A 474 -14.84 -64.36 -10.94
C GLY A 474 -14.91 -65.41 -9.82
N GLY A 475 -15.67 -65.17 -8.74
CA GLY A 475 -15.61 -65.99 -7.52
C GLY A 475 -14.43 -65.68 -6.58
N GLN A 476 -13.65 -64.65 -6.88
CA GLN A 476 -12.67 -64.01 -6.00
C GLN A 476 -13.24 -62.72 -5.38
N THR A 477 -12.49 -62.07 -4.49
CA THR A 477 -12.95 -60.88 -3.73
C THR A 477 -12.25 -59.61 -4.21
N THR A 478 -12.48 -59.13 -5.44
CA THR A 478 -12.10 -57.75 -5.84
C THR A 478 -13.29 -56.80 -5.74
N ASN A 479 -13.03 -55.55 -5.34
CA ASN A 479 -14.01 -54.47 -5.44
C ASN A 479 -13.55 -53.50 -6.54
N ALA A 480 -14.42 -53.25 -7.51
CA ALA A 480 -14.26 -52.17 -8.47
C ALA A 480 -15.04 -50.96 -7.95
N ASP A 481 -14.36 -49.85 -7.77
CA ASP A 481 -14.85 -48.62 -7.17
C ASP A 481 -14.84 -47.52 -8.24
N PHE A 482 -16.00 -46.97 -8.58
CA PHE A 482 -16.15 -45.91 -9.57
C PHE A 482 -16.56 -44.61 -8.89
N ASP A 483 -15.85 -43.53 -9.17
CA ASP A 483 -16.08 -42.21 -8.59
C ASP A 483 -16.01 -41.10 -9.66
N ASN A 484 -16.41 -39.87 -9.31
CA ASN A 484 -16.32 -38.68 -10.18
C ASN A 484 -16.90 -38.87 -11.60
N ILE A 485 -18.01 -39.62 -11.72
CA ILE A 485 -18.60 -39.98 -13.00
C ILE A 485 -19.38 -38.81 -13.59
N GLN A 486 -18.93 -38.33 -14.75
CA GLN A 486 -19.59 -37.32 -15.55
C GLN A 486 -19.74 -37.86 -16.97
N VAL A 487 -20.96 -37.85 -17.50
CA VAL A 487 -21.22 -38.19 -18.91
C VAL A 487 -22.15 -37.12 -19.46
N LYS A 488 -21.77 -36.54 -20.60
CA LYS A 488 -22.48 -35.47 -21.28
C LYS A 488 -22.77 -35.88 -22.71
N TYR A 489 -23.98 -35.57 -23.17
CA TYR A 489 -24.30 -35.55 -24.59
C TYR A 489 -24.55 -34.11 -25.01
N GLU A 490 -23.86 -33.68 -26.06
CA GLU A 490 -24.04 -32.37 -26.67
C GLU A 490 -24.67 -32.57 -28.05
N ASP A 491 -25.92 -32.10 -28.20
CA ASP A 491 -26.59 -32.02 -29.49
C ASP A 491 -25.79 -31.05 -30.38
N ALA A 492 -25.40 -31.50 -31.57
CA ALA A 492 -24.68 -30.63 -32.49
C ALA A 492 -25.61 -29.48 -32.90
N ALA A 493 -25.26 -28.24 -32.54
CA ALA A 493 -25.93 -27.07 -33.09
C ALA A 493 -26.01 -27.21 -34.63
N PRO A 494 -27.13 -26.85 -35.28
CA PRO A 494 -27.35 -27.14 -36.70
C PRO A 494 -26.27 -26.45 -37.55
N LEU A 495 -25.21 -27.20 -37.86
CA LEU A 495 -24.12 -26.79 -38.72
C LEU A 495 -24.58 -26.95 -40.16
N VAL A 496 -25.15 -25.89 -40.73
CA VAL A 496 -25.14 -25.70 -42.18
C VAL A 496 -23.78 -25.07 -42.53
N THR A 497 -22.74 -25.88 -42.69
CA THR A 497 -21.42 -25.43 -43.18
C THR A 497 -20.80 -26.45 -44.12
N GLN A 498 -20.46 -26.02 -45.34
CA GLN A 498 -19.51 -26.74 -46.20
C GLN A 498 -18.10 -26.59 -45.60
N THR A 499 -17.53 -27.68 -45.14
CA THR A 499 -16.13 -27.76 -44.72
C THR A 499 -15.22 -27.90 -45.95
N TRP A 500 -14.39 -26.91 -46.24
CA TRP A 500 -13.26 -27.08 -47.16
C TRP A 500 -12.05 -27.62 -46.37
N LEU A 501 -12.01 -28.93 -46.17
CA LEU A 501 -10.81 -29.64 -45.68
C LEU A 501 -9.84 -29.80 -46.86
N THR A 502 -8.78 -29.01 -46.91
CA THR A 502 -7.65 -29.30 -47.80
C THR A 502 -6.61 -30.10 -47.03
N ASP A 503 -6.75 -31.43 -47.03
CA ASP A 503 -5.82 -32.38 -46.42
C ASP A 503 -4.61 -32.73 -47.31
N LYS A 504 -4.50 -32.17 -48.53
CA LYS A 504 -3.42 -32.52 -49.44
C LYS A 504 -2.18 -31.66 -49.21
N SER A 505 -1.12 -32.33 -48.77
CA SER A 505 0.29 -31.93 -48.73
C SER A 505 0.92 -31.56 -50.09
N GLY A 506 0.11 -31.26 -51.11
CA GLY A 506 0.56 -30.76 -52.40
C GLY A 506 0.70 -29.25 -52.39
N ASN A 507 1.90 -28.77 -52.70
CA ASN A 507 2.21 -27.36 -52.92
C ASN A 507 1.21 -26.76 -53.93
N LEU A 508 0.21 -26.00 -53.48
CA LEU A 508 -0.76 -25.30 -54.33
C LEU A 508 -0.07 -24.11 -55.01
N ASN A 509 0.71 -24.41 -56.05
CA ASN A 509 1.23 -23.46 -57.03
C ASN A 509 0.26 -23.27 -58.21
N ASP A 510 -1.01 -23.68 -58.08
CA ASP A 510 -1.99 -23.43 -59.13
C ASP A 510 -2.54 -22.01 -58.98
N GLY A 511 -1.88 -21.06 -59.66
CA GLY A 511 -2.24 -19.65 -59.74
C GLY A 511 -3.54 -19.40 -60.52
N ALA A 512 -4.58 -20.21 -60.31
CA ALA A 512 -5.79 -20.19 -61.14
C ALA A 512 -7.10 -19.88 -60.42
N ASN A 513 -7.22 -19.83 -59.08
CA ASN A 513 -8.54 -19.59 -58.44
C ASN A 513 -8.60 -18.67 -57.21
N TRP A 514 -7.51 -18.01 -56.83
CA TRP A 514 -7.57 -16.85 -55.92
C TRP A 514 -7.03 -15.65 -56.67
N GLU A 515 -7.84 -15.13 -57.60
CA GLU A 515 -7.55 -13.83 -58.20
C GLU A 515 -7.39 -12.82 -57.07
N THR A 516 -6.38 -11.96 -57.20
CA THR A 516 -6.08 -10.89 -56.24
C THR A 516 -7.35 -10.05 -56.01
N GLY A 517 -8.02 -10.27 -54.87
CA GLY A 517 -9.21 -9.52 -54.48
C GLY A 517 -10.49 -10.33 -54.23
N THR A 518 -10.52 -11.66 -54.41
CA THR A 518 -11.70 -12.45 -54.04
C THR A 518 -11.83 -12.57 -52.52
N ALA A 519 -12.86 -11.94 -51.94
CA ALA A 519 -13.28 -12.17 -50.56
C ALA A 519 -13.71 -13.63 -50.38
N LEU A 520 -13.43 -14.22 -49.21
CA LEU A 520 -14.11 -15.47 -48.83
C LEU A 520 -15.63 -15.24 -48.86
N PRO A 521 -16.44 -16.26 -49.21
CA PRO A 521 -17.89 -16.16 -49.06
C PRO A 521 -18.23 -15.74 -47.62
N GLU A 522 -19.17 -14.81 -47.45
CA GLU A 522 -19.65 -14.43 -46.11
C GLU A 522 -20.06 -15.69 -45.33
N ASN A 523 -19.66 -15.77 -44.06
CA ASN A 523 -19.86 -16.90 -43.15
C ASN A 523 -19.02 -18.16 -43.43
N ALA A 524 -17.90 -18.04 -44.15
CA ALA A 524 -17.00 -19.17 -44.34
C ALA A 524 -16.21 -19.50 -43.06
N LEU A 525 -16.12 -20.80 -42.72
CA LEU A 525 -15.15 -21.33 -41.75
C LEU A 525 -13.96 -21.92 -42.50
N GLY A 526 -12.79 -21.29 -42.40
CA GLY A 526 -11.54 -21.79 -42.99
C GLY A 526 -10.66 -22.48 -41.95
N TYR A 527 -10.17 -23.69 -42.23
CA TYR A 527 -9.25 -24.41 -41.34
C TYR A 527 -7.94 -24.73 -42.06
N ILE A 528 -6.81 -24.21 -41.57
CA ILE A 528 -5.47 -24.45 -42.14
C ILE A 528 -4.67 -25.29 -41.13
N THR A 529 -4.52 -26.59 -41.41
CA THR A 529 -3.71 -27.53 -40.63
C THR A 529 -2.49 -27.99 -41.44
N GLY A 530 -1.30 -27.47 -41.11
CA GLY A 530 -0.03 -27.94 -41.67
C GLY A 530 0.36 -27.38 -43.05
N GLY A 531 1.67 -27.37 -43.34
CA GLY A 531 2.25 -26.96 -44.63
C GLY A 531 2.57 -25.47 -44.76
N THR A 532 3.35 -25.11 -45.79
CA THR A 532 3.65 -23.69 -46.13
C THR A 532 2.70 -23.22 -47.22
N GLN A 533 1.87 -22.22 -46.93
CA GLN A 533 0.99 -21.58 -47.92
C GLN A 533 1.39 -20.14 -48.18
N THR A 534 1.31 -19.67 -49.43
CA THR A 534 1.48 -18.26 -49.78
C THR A 534 0.18 -17.75 -50.39
N ILE A 535 -0.45 -16.75 -49.77
CA ILE A 535 -1.72 -16.15 -50.22
C ILE A 535 -1.41 -14.75 -50.74
N GLY A 536 -1.96 -14.41 -51.91
CA GLY A 536 -1.84 -13.08 -52.53
C GLY A 536 -2.31 -11.96 -51.62
N GLY A 537 -3.63 -11.77 -51.48
CA GLY A 537 -4.24 -10.90 -50.47
C GLY A 537 -5.30 -11.68 -49.72
N PHE A 538 -5.50 -11.39 -48.43
CA PHE A 538 -6.43 -12.14 -47.58
C PHE A 538 -7.41 -11.17 -46.90
N ASN A 539 -8.66 -11.17 -47.35
CA ASN A 539 -9.74 -10.36 -46.80
C ASN A 539 -10.77 -11.28 -46.13
N LEU A 540 -10.94 -11.14 -44.81
CA LEU A 540 -11.99 -11.80 -44.03
C LEU A 540 -13.10 -10.78 -43.80
N LEU A 541 -14.32 -11.09 -44.26
CA LEU A 541 -15.52 -10.29 -44.01
C LEU A 541 -16.61 -11.24 -43.51
N ASN A 542 -17.18 -10.97 -42.34
CA ASN A 542 -18.15 -11.83 -41.67
C ASN A 542 -17.77 -13.34 -41.68
N SER A 543 -16.48 -13.67 -41.49
CA SER A 543 -15.97 -15.04 -41.66
C SER A 543 -14.98 -15.40 -40.55
N SER A 544 -14.88 -16.68 -40.19
CA SER A 544 -13.92 -17.12 -39.17
C SER A 544 -12.89 -18.08 -39.75
N VAL A 545 -11.62 -17.87 -39.46
CA VAL A 545 -10.51 -18.71 -39.94
C VAL A 545 -9.64 -19.14 -38.77
N LEU A 546 -9.35 -20.44 -38.68
CA LEU A 546 -8.46 -21.01 -37.67
C LEU A 546 -7.22 -21.61 -38.36
N ILE A 547 -6.05 -21.12 -37.99
CA ILE A 547 -4.74 -21.63 -38.40
C ILE A 547 -4.19 -22.42 -37.24
N HIS A 548 -4.09 -23.74 -37.38
CA HIS A 548 -3.69 -24.64 -36.31
C HIS A 548 -2.21 -25.07 -36.42
N SER A 549 -1.74 -25.78 -35.39
CA SER A 549 -0.34 -26.14 -35.16
C SER A 549 0.32 -26.82 -36.38
N GLY A 550 1.53 -26.36 -36.74
CA GLY A 550 2.33 -26.89 -37.85
C GLY A 550 2.19 -26.19 -39.21
N GLY A 551 1.24 -25.27 -39.39
CA GLY A 551 1.09 -24.47 -40.61
C GLY A 551 1.98 -23.21 -40.63
N THR A 552 2.58 -22.90 -41.78
CA THR A 552 3.20 -21.58 -42.07
C THR A 552 2.43 -20.88 -43.18
N THR A 553 1.77 -19.77 -42.91
CA THR A 553 1.04 -19.00 -43.93
C THR A 553 1.73 -17.67 -44.19
N THR A 554 2.09 -17.37 -45.44
CA THR A 554 2.63 -16.08 -45.85
C THR A 554 1.59 -15.31 -46.65
N VAL A 555 1.16 -14.14 -46.20
CA VAL A 555 0.25 -13.25 -46.94
C VAL A 555 1.07 -12.16 -47.62
N SER A 556 1.08 -12.15 -48.95
CA SER A 556 2.04 -11.39 -49.75
C SER A 556 1.59 -9.99 -50.18
N SER A 557 0.31 -9.61 -50.02
CA SER A 557 -0.27 -8.33 -50.52
C SER A 557 -1.20 -7.63 -49.50
N GLY A 558 -1.28 -8.15 -48.27
CA GLY A 558 -2.06 -7.57 -47.16
C GLY A 558 -3.12 -8.50 -46.58
N LEU A 559 -3.33 -8.40 -45.27
CA LEU A 559 -4.34 -9.11 -44.48
C LEU A 559 -5.34 -8.10 -43.92
N ASN A 560 -6.61 -8.17 -44.32
CA ASN A 560 -7.69 -7.38 -43.75
C ASN A 560 -8.68 -8.31 -43.03
N VAL A 561 -8.91 -8.06 -41.74
CA VAL A 561 -9.95 -8.71 -40.94
C VAL A 561 -11.04 -7.66 -40.70
N GLY A 562 -12.13 -7.75 -41.45
CA GLY A 562 -13.26 -6.83 -41.37
C GLY A 562 -14.24 -7.19 -40.26
N GLY A 563 -15.23 -6.34 -40.05
CA GLY A 563 -16.23 -6.52 -38.99
C GLY A 563 -16.92 -7.89 -39.05
N GLY A 564 -17.21 -8.46 -37.89
CA GLY A 564 -17.87 -9.76 -37.76
C GLY A 564 -17.00 -10.96 -38.12
N SER A 565 -15.68 -10.77 -38.24
CA SER A 565 -14.73 -11.82 -38.59
C SER A 565 -13.79 -12.18 -37.43
N ASP A 566 -13.48 -13.46 -37.29
CA ASP A 566 -12.53 -13.99 -36.31
C ASP A 566 -11.37 -14.72 -36.98
N LEU A 567 -10.13 -14.29 -36.78
CA LEU A 567 -8.94 -15.03 -37.22
C LEU A 567 -8.21 -15.56 -35.99
N ASN A 568 -8.06 -16.87 -35.87
CA ASN A 568 -7.38 -17.53 -34.75
C ASN A 568 -6.10 -18.22 -35.25
N ILE A 569 -4.96 -17.98 -34.62
CA ILE A 569 -3.67 -18.61 -34.92
C ILE A 569 -3.25 -19.42 -33.69
N THR A 570 -3.44 -20.73 -33.72
CA THR A 570 -3.14 -21.64 -32.60
C THR A 570 -1.92 -22.50 -32.95
N GLY A 571 -0.73 -22.20 -32.40
CA GLY A 571 0.50 -22.97 -32.60
C GLY A 571 1.16 -22.91 -34.00
N GLY A 572 0.59 -22.21 -34.97
CA GLY A 572 1.14 -22.01 -36.33
C GLY A 572 1.92 -20.69 -36.50
N THR A 573 2.56 -20.47 -37.66
CA THR A 573 3.20 -19.19 -38.01
C THR A 573 2.47 -18.50 -39.16
N MET A 574 2.08 -17.23 -38.99
CA MET A 574 1.62 -16.36 -40.07
C MET A 574 2.64 -15.25 -40.31
N THR A 575 2.99 -14.98 -41.57
CA THR A 575 3.81 -13.84 -41.97
C THR A 575 3.06 -12.96 -42.96
N ALA A 576 2.74 -11.72 -42.59
CA ALA A 576 2.16 -10.73 -43.49
C ALA A 576 3.26 -9.77 -43.97
N ASN A 577 3.54 -9.77 -45.28
CA ASN A 577 4.62 -8.96 -45.85
C ASN A 577 4.26 -7.46 -45.97
N PHE A 578 2.97 -7.12 -46.06
CA PHE A 578 2.48 -5.74 -46.18
C PHE A 578 1.72 -5.32 -44.91
N ALA A 579 0.45 -4.93 -45.05
CA ALA A 579 -0.39 -4.44 -43.96
C ALA A 579 -1.25 -5.55 -43.37
N ILE A 580 -1.36 -5.58 -42.04
CA ILE A 580 -2.42 -6.24 -41.29
C ILE A 580 -3.37 -5.14 -40.81
N ARG A 581 -4.64 -5.19 -41.19
CA ARG A 581 -5.68 -4.26 -40.75
C ARG A 581 -6.81 -5.05 -40.10
N ILE A 582 -7.10 -4.76 -38.83
CA ILE A 582 -8.18 -5.38 -38.06
C ILE A 582 -9.25 -4.34 -37.82
N GLY A 583 -10.50 -4.67 -38.12
CA GLY A 583 -11.62 -3.74 -38.18
C GLY A 583 -11.56 -2.88 -39.45
N SER A 584 -11.46 -3.48 -40.63
CA SER A 584 -11.45 -2.77 -41.93
C SER A 584 -12.74 -2.99 -42.72
N ASP A 585 -13.40 -1.90 -43.13
CA ASP A 585 -14.70 -1.90 -43.85
C ASP A 585 -14.54 -1.73 -45.37
N SER A 586 -13.33 -1.45 -45.86
CA SER A 586 -13.12 -1.17 -47.29
C SER A 586 -12.50 -2.35 -48.03
N VAL A 587 -13.26 -2.94 -48.94
CA VAL A 587 -12.71 -3.59 -50.15
C VAL A 587 -12.56 -2.48 -51.18
N ALA A 588 -11.34 -1.98 -51.37
CA ALA A 588 -10.83 -1.04 -52.39
C ALA A 588 -11.69 0.16 -52.90
N ASP A 589 -13.01 0.13 -53.11
CA ASP A 589 -13.79 1.22 -53.74
C ASP A 589 -15.28 1.32 -53.32
N GLY A 590 -15.74 0.64 -52.25
CA GLY A 590 -17.14 0.73 -51.80
C GLY A 590 -17.28 0.65 -50.28
N TYR A 591 -17.85 1.69 -49.67
CA TYR A 591 -18.19 1.74 -48.24
C TYR A 591 -19.35 0.77 -47.96
N ILE A 592 -19.07 -0.37 -47.34
CA ILE A 592 -20.11 -1.24 -46.77
C ILE A 592 -20.03 -1.06 -45.25
N PRO A 593 -21.00 -0.38 -44.61
CA PRO A 593 -21.02 -0.21 -43.16
C PRO A 593 -21.36 -1.56 -42.51
N GLY A 594 -20.35 -2.36 -42.20
CA GLY A 594 -20.49 -3.55 -41.36
C GLY A 594 -20.24 -3.16 -39.91
N SER A 595 -21.29 -3.14 -39.08
CA SER A 595 -21.21 -2.76 -37.65
C SER A 595 -20.61 -3.85 -36.74
N GLY A 596 -19.76 -4.72 -37.28
CA GLY A 596 -19.21 -5.87 -36.56
C GLY A 596 -17.83 -5.58 -35.98
N ARG A 597 -17.54 -6.14 -34.80
CA ARG A 597 -16.19 -6.16 -34.21
C ARG A 597 -15.35 -7.23 -34.89
N ALA A 598 -14.12 -6.90 -35.28
CA ALA A 598 -13.16 -7.85 -35.85
C ALA A 598 -12.21 -8.38 -34.78
N ILE A 599 -11.93 -9.69 -34.73
CA ILE A 599 -11.05 -10.29 -33.73
C ILE A 599 -9.92 -11.07 -34.40
N LEU A 600 -8.67 -10.80 -34.00
CA LEU A 600 -7.50 -11.63 -34.30
C LEU A 600 -6.95 -12.19 -33.00
N SER A 601 -6.88 -13.51 -32.83
CA SER A 601 -6.25 -14.15 -31.68
C SER A 601 -5.02 -14.95 -32.09
N VAL A 602 -3.92 -14.80 -31.35
CA VAL A 602 -2.68 -15.56 -31.50
C VAL A 602 -2.46 -16.35 -30.21
N ASP A 603 -2.67 -17.65 -30.25
CA ASP A 603 -2.54 -18.56 -29.10
C ASP A 603 -1.41 -19.59 -29.32
N GLY A 604 -0.25 -19.41 -28.68
CA GLY A 604 0.92 -20.28 -28.88
C GLY A 604 1.56 -20.25 -30.28
N GLY A 605 0.99 -19.50 -31.24
CA GLY A 605 1.52 -19.30 -32.59
C GLY A 605 2.43 -18.08 -32.76
N THR A 606 2.90 -17.81 -33.98
CA THR A 606 3.70 -16.61 -34.31
C THR A 606 3.03 -15.77 -35.40
N LEU A 607 2.89 -14.47 -35.20
CA LEU A 607 2.46 -13.49 -36.21
C LEU A 607 3.60 -12.53 -36.55
N ASN A 608 4.18 -12.66 -37.73
CA ASN A 608 5.20 -11.76 -38.26
C ASN A 608 4.55 -10.68 -39.13
N ALA A 609 4.36 -9.48 -38.57
CA ALA A 609 3.94 -8.31 -39.33
C ALA A 609 5.18 -7.59 -39.87
N LYS A 610 5.39 -7.54 -41.19
CA LYS A 610 6.52 -6.78 -41.71
C LYS A 610 6.18 -5.30 -41.75
N ASP A 611 5.28 -4.87 -42.61
CA ASP A 611 5.17 -3.44 -42.91
C ASP A 611 4.27 -2.67 -41.93
N TYR A 612 2.97 -2.96 -41.89
CA TYR A 612 1.98 -2.17 -41.14
C TYR A 612 1.07 -3.07 -40.30
N LEU A 613 0.78 -2.67 -39.05
CA LEU A 613 -0.18 -3.37 -38.18
C LEU A 613 -1.13 -2.32 -37.59
N ALA A 614 -2.39 -2.34 -38.02
CA ALA A 614 -3.43 -1.45 -37.52
C ALA A 614 -4.58 -2.25 -36.88
N ILE A 615 -4.99 -1.84 -35.69
CA ILE A 615 -6.14 -2.35 -34.95
C ILE A 615 -7.14 -1.21 -34.84
N GLY A 616 -8.40 -1.47 -35.19
CA GLY A 616 -9.41 -0.41 -35.27
C GLY A 616 -9.15 0.53 -36.45
N PHE A 617 -8.97 -0.03 -37.66
CA PHE A 617 -8.60 0.75 -38.84
C PHE A 617 -9.76 1.61 -39.37
N SER A 618 -10.97 1.07 -39.43
CA SER A 618 -12.20 1.80 -39.81
C SER A 618 -13.47 1.36 -39.07
N ALA A 619 -13.43 0.20 -38.41
CA ALA A 619 -14.42 -0.35 -37.50
C ALA A 619 -13.71 -0.93 -36.27
N ASP A 620 -14.48 -1.45 -35.30
CA ASP A 620 -13.91 -1.97 -34.05
C ASP A 620 -13.01 -3.18 -34.29
N GLY A 621 -11.83 -3.19 -33.67
CA GLY A 621 -10.84 -4.25 -33.83
C GLY A 621 -10.26 -4.73 -32.51
N VAL A 622 -10.03 -6.04 -32.40
CA VAL A 622 -9.39 -6.69 -31.25
C VAL A 622 -8.23 -7.56 -31.70
N LEU A 623 -7.10 -7.45 -31.00
CA LEU A 623 -5.96 -8.36 -31.14
C LEU A 623 -5.64 -8.99 -29.78
N ASN A 624 -5.82 -10.30 -29.66
CA ASN A 624 -5.48 -11.07 -28.47
C ASN A 624 -4.18 -11.85 -28.69
N LEU A 625 -3.23 -11.77 -27.76
CA LEU A 625 -2.01 -12.57 -27.71
C LEU A 625 -1.99 -13.42 -26.42
N LYS A 626 -2.02 -14.74 -26.57
CA LYS A 626 -1.93 -15.74 -25.50
C LYS A 626 -0.76 -16.67 -25.80
N ASN A 627 0.27 -16.74 -24.95
CA ASN A 627 1.38 -17.71 -25.07
C ASN A 627 2.17 -17.78 -26.40
N GLY A 628 1.88 -16.92 -27.39
CA GLY A 628 2.49 -16.92 -28.72
C GLY A 628 3.54 -15.81 -28.90
N SER A 629 3.83 -15.45 -30.15
CA SER A 629 4.74 -14.37 -30.51
C SER A 629 4.15 -13.44 -31.57
N ILE A 630 4.32 -12.13 -31.42
CA ILE A 630 4.07 -11.15 -32.47
C ILE A 630 5.38 -10.41 -32.74
N VAL A 631 5.86 -10.45 -33.98
CA VAL A 631 7.10 -9.78 -34.38
C VAL A 631 6.81 -8.76 -35.47
N LYS A 632 7.03 -7.48 -35.16
CA LYS A 632 6.87 -6.34 -36.08
C LYS A 632 8.24 -5.82 -36.52
N THR A 633 8.59 -6.00 -37.79
CA THR A 633 9.97 -5.79 -38.29
C THR A 633 10.19 -4.62 -39.25
N GLY A 634 9.15 -4.12 -39.93
CA GLY A 634 9.25 -3.01 -40.90
C GLY A 634 9.18 -1.62 -40.27
N GLY A 635 9.40 -0.58 -41.07
CA GLY A 635 9.56 0.80 -40.56
C GLY A 635 8.27 1.51 -40.14
N ASN A 636 7.11 1.12 -40.67
CA ASN A 636 5.85 1.81 -40.37
C ASN A 636 5.31 1.48 -38.98
N ALA A 637 4.64 2.45 -38.36
CA ALA A 637 4.14 2.36 -37.00
C ALA A 637 3.08 1.24 -36.82
N VAL A 638 2.94 0.77 -35.59
CA VAL A 638 1.76 0.00 -35.14
C VAL A 638 0.72 1.01 -34.67
N ILE A 639 -0.50 0.96 -35.20
CA ILE A 639 -1.54 1.96 -34.91
C ILE A 639 -2.76 1.29 -34.26
N LEU A 640 -3.17 1.79 -33.10
CA LEU A 640 -4.43 1.45 -32.45
C LEU A 640 -5.37 2.66 -32.56
N GLY A 641 -6.47 2.50 -33.29
CA GLY A 641 -7.43 3.57 -33.59
C GLY A 641 -6.92 4.50 -34.71
N ASP A 642 -6.94 4.03 -35.95
CA ASP A 642 -6.41 4.77 -37.12
C ASP A 642 -7.45 5.66 -37.82
N ARG A 643 -8.73 5.57 -37.45
CA ARG A 643 -9.82 6.44 -37.93
C ARG A 643 -10.76 6.84 -36.81
N ASP A 644 -11.44 7.97 -36.99
CA ASP A 644 -12.35 8.55 -36.00
C ASP A 644 -13.44 7.55 -35.55
N ASN A 645 -13.72 7.51 -34.24
CA ASN A 645 -14.75 6.70 -33.58
C ASN A 645 -14.59 5.17 -33.59
N ALA A 646 -13.45 4.61 -34.04
CA ALA A 646 -13.20 3.18 -33.93
C ALA A 646 -12.73 2.79 -32.51
N GLN A 647 -13.19 1.64 -31.99
CA GLN A 647 -12.63 0.99 -30.81
C GLN A 647 -11.49 0.05 -31.22
N ALA A 648 -10.30 0.23 -30.64
CA ALA A 648 -9.15 -0.63 -30.88
C ALA A 648 -8.66 -1.23 -29.57
N VAL A 649 -8.68 -2.55 -29.44
CA VAL A 649 -8.23 -3.23 -28.22
C VAL A 649 -7.13 -4.23 -28.54
N TYR A 650 -5.98 -4.09 -27.89
CA TYR A 650 -4.92 -5.10 -27.86
C TYR A 650 -4.84 -5.72 -26.48
N ASN A 651 -4.89 -7.05 -26.38
CA ASN A 651 -4.74 -7.77 -25.11
C ASN A 651 -3.58 -8.77 -25.21
N GLN A 652 -2.61 -8.66 -24.32
CA GLN A 652 -1.53 -9.62 -24.15
C GLN A 652 -1.64 -10.30 -22.78
N PHE A 653 -2.04 -11.57 -22.78
CA PHE A 653 -2.16 -12.40 -21.59
C PHE A 653 -0.88 -13.19 -21.28
N GLY A 654 0.01 -13.35 -22.27
CA GLY A 654 1.27 -14.09 -22.20
C GLY A 654 2.08 -13.93 -23.48
N GLY A 655 3.11 -14.76 -23.69
CA GLY A 655 3.88 -14.76 -24.94
C GLY A 655 4.84 -13.56 -25.11
N THR A 656 5.27 -13.29 -26.34
CA THR A 656 6.22 -12.21 -26.68
C THR A 656 5.68 -11.26 -27.74
N PHE A 657 5.64 -9.96 -27.49
CA PHE A 657 5.48 -8.94 -28.52
C PHE A 657 6.82 -8.23 -28.74
N SER A 658 7.28 -8.13 -29.98
CA SER A 658 8.52 -7.40 -30.34
C SER A 658 8.25 -6.48 -31.52
N SER A 659 8.57 -5.19 -31.39
CA SER A 659 8.43 -4.22 -32.48
C SER A 659 9.64 -3.29 -32.56
N ALA A 660 10.16 -3.07 -33.77
CA ALA A 660 11.18 -2.05 -34.04
C ALA A 660 10.58 -0.68 -34.43
N SER A 661 9.27 -0.63 -34.67
CA SER A 661 8.54 0.55 -35.13
C SER A 661 7.93 1.33 -33.97
N PRO A 662 7.64 2.64 -34.14
CA PRO A 662 6.80 3.37 -33.19
C PRO A 662 5.43 2.71 -33.01
N ILE A 663 4.83 2.88 -31.83
CA ILE A 663 3.46 2.44 -31.55
C ILE A 663 2.63 3.69 -31.23
N LEU A 664 1.51 3.84 -31.91
CA LEU A 664 0.59 4.96 -31.77
C LEU A 664 -0.74 4.43 -31.23
N ILE A 665 -1.19 4.92 -30.08
CA ILE A 665 -2.45 4.54 -29.43
C ILE A 665 -3.35 5.78 -29.40
N GLY A 666 -4.50 5.71 -30.05
CA GLY A 666 -5.40 6.85 -30.22
C GLY A 666 -4.86 7.88 -31.23
N ASN A 667 -4.59 7.43 -32.46
CA ASN A 667 -3.99 8.27 -33.51
C ASN A 667 -4.95 9.32 -34.09
N LYS A 668 -6.27 9.14 -33.94
CA LYS A 668 -7.33 10.00 -34.51
C LYS A 668 -8.37 10.40 -33.47
N ALA A 669 -9.10 11.49 -33.71
CA ALA A 669 -10.02 12.04 -32.70
C ALA A 669 -11.21 11.10 -32.49
N GLY A 670 -11.72 11.02 -31.25
CA GLY A 670 -12.88 10.17 -30.92
C GLY A 670 -12.62 8.66 -30.88
N THR A 671 -11.38 8.19 -31.13
CA THR A 671 -11.06 6.76 -30.98
C THR A 671 -10.94 6.35 -29.51
N GLN A 672 -11.45 5.17 -29.18
CA GLN A 672 -11.18 4.48 -27.92
C GLN A 672 -10.12 3.41 -28.20
N ALA A 673 -8.90 3.59 -27.69
CA ALA A 673 -7.78 2.73 -28.06
C ALA A 673 -7.09 2.22 -26.80
N GLU A 674 -7.16 0.92 -26.54
CA GLU A 674 -6.61 0.29 -25.36
C GLU A 674 -5.55 -0.75 -25.72
N MET A 675 -4.40 -0.67 -25.07
CA MET A 675 -3.35 -1.68 -25.10
C MET A 675 -3.19 -2.25 -23.69
N ASN A 676 -3.63 -3.48 -23.48
CA ASN A 676 -3.61 -4.19 -22.21
C ASN A 676 -2.52 -5.28 -22.23
N ILE A 677 -1.55 -5.20 -21.33
CA ILE A 677 -0.46 -6.17 -21.15
C ILE A 677 -0.57 -6.73 -19.74
N SER A 678 -1.14 -7.92 -19.60
CA SER A 678 -1.33 -8.58 -18.30
C SER A 678 -0.34 -9.72 -18.05
N GLY A 679 0.48 -10.10 -19.04
CA GLY A 679 1.50 -11.15 -18.89
C GLY A 679 2.47 -11.21 -20.08
N GLY A 680 3.53 -12.03 -19.96
CA GLY A 680 4.54 -12.21 -21.01
C GLY A 680 5.60 -11.10 -21.10
N THR A 681 6.27 -11.02 -22.25
CA THR A 681 7.30 -10.01 -22.57
C THR A 681 6.81 -9.11 -23.69
N PHE A 682 6.90 -7.80 -23.50
CA PHE A 682 6.63 -6.79 -24.52
C PHE A 682 7.90 -5.96 -24.74
N THR A 683 8.40 -5.91 -25.96
CA THR A 683 9.61 -5.17 -26.31
C THR A 683 9.32 -4.25 -27.49
N ASN A 684 9.54 -2.95 -27.31
CA ASN A 684 9.47 -1.97 -28.39
C ASN A 684 10.79 -1.20 -28.48
N ALA A 685 11.56 -1.39 -29.55
CA ALA A 685 12.83 -0.70 -29.72
C ALA A 685 12.68 0.79 -30.09
N ASN A 686 11.46 1.34 -30.03
CA ASN A 686 11.10 2.69 -30.44
C ASN A 686 10.19 3.36 -29.40
N THR A 687 9.55 4.46 -29.78
CA THR A 687 8.63 5.21 -28.91
C THR A 687 7.20 4.68 -28.98
N ILE A 688 6.53 4.64 -27.82
CA ILE A 688 5.08 4.50 -27.72
C ILE A 688 4.48 5.89 -27.50
N SER A 689 3.47 6.26 -28.28
CA SER A 689 2.74 7.52 -28.14
C SER A 689 1.27 7.21 -27.85
N VAL A 690 0.72 7.77 -26.77
CA VAL A 690 -0.65 7.52 -26.30
C VAL A 690 -1.45 8.83 -26.33
N GLY A 691 -2.62 8.86 -26.97
CA GLY A 691 -3.53 10.01 -27.02
C GLY A 691 -3.16 11.10 -28.03
N ILE A 692 -2.57 10.73 -29.18
CA ILE A 692 -1.94 11.69 -30.11
C ILE A 692 -2.92 12.73 -30.64
N ALA A 693 -4.16 12.32 -30.93
CA ALA A 693 -5.17 13.20 -31.51
C ALA A 693 -5.93 14.02 -30.45
N ALA A 694 -6.16 15.30 -30.74
CA ALA A 694 -7.01 16.13 -29.90
C ALA A 694 -8.44 15.56 -29.84
N GLY A 695 -8.92 15.24 -28.63
CA GLY A 695 -10.29 14.74 -28.40
C GLY A 695 -10.42 13.22 -28.23
N THR A 696 -9.33 12.46 -28.09
CA THR A 696 -9.37 11.05 -27.65
C THR A 696 -9.47 11.00 -26.14
N ALA A 697 -10.65 10.75 -25.58
CA ALA A 697 -10.83 10.64 -24.13
C ALA A 697 -10.31 9.32 -23.53
N ASP A 698 -10.16 8.28 -24.35
CA ASP A 698 -10.00 6.90 -23.87
C ASP A 698 -8.81 6.15 -24.53
N ALA A 699 -7.69 6.85 -24.80
CA ALA A 699 -6.47 6.18 -25.24
C ALA A 699 -5.69 5.68 -24.03
N ALA A 700 -5.51 4.37 -23.86
CA ALA A 700 -4.87 3.78 -22.69
C ALA A 700 -3.79 2.75 -23.03
N LEU A 701 -2.67 2.80 -22.31
CA LEU A 701 -1.70 1.72 -22.19
C LEU A 701 -1.74 1.19 -20.75
N ASN A 702 -2.25 -0.01 -20.55
CA ASN A 702 -2.37 -0.68 -19.26
C ASN A 702 -1.41 -1.87 -19.20
N ILE A 703 -0.50 -1.88 -18.24
CA ILE A 703 0.48 -2.95 -18.04
C ILE A 703 0.23 -3.51 -16.63
N THR A 704 -0.63 -4.51 -16.51
CA THR A 704 -1.07 -5.09 -15.22
C THR A 704 -0.28 -6.33 -14.81
N GLY A 705 0.57 -6.86 -15.70
CA GLY A 705 1.52 -7.94 -15.41
C GLY A 705 2.55 -8.11 -16.52
N GLY A 706 3.54 -8.99 -16.31
CA GLY A 706 4.62 -9.22 -17.28
C GLY A 706 5.72 -8.14 -17.29
N THR A 707 6.58 -8.18 -18.31
CA THR A 707 7.68 -7.22 -18.50
C THR A 707 7.52 -6.47 -19.81
N ALA A 708 7.41 -5.14 -19.74
CA ALA A 708 7.43 -4.24 -20.89
C ALA A 708 8.74 -3.46 -20.94
N VAL A 709 9.40 -3.44 -22.09
CA VAL A 709 10.61 -2.67 -22.37
C VAL A 709 10.35 -1.80 -23.59
N THR A 710 10.55 -0.49 -23.49
CA THR A 710 10.40 0.44 -24.62
C THR A 710 11.52 1.49 -24.65
N LYS A 711 11.78 2.12 -25.79
CA LYS A 711 12.78 3.20 -25.88
C LYS A 711 12.29 4.53 -25.31
N GLY A 712 11.01 4.81 -25.40
CA GLY A 712 10.40 6.05 -24.91
C GLY A 712 8.88 5.96 -24.86
N ILE A 713 8.25 6.75 -24.00
CA ILE A 713 6.80 6.86 -23.94
C ILE A 713 6.41 8.33 -23.92
N THR A 714 5.51 8.73 -24.81
CA THR A 714 4.90 10.05 -24.80
C THR A 714 3.41 9.92 -24.52
N VAL A 715 2.94 10.56 -23.46
CA VAL A 715 1.51 10.62 -23.11
C VAL A 715 1.00 12.01 -23.48
N HIS A 716 0.17 12.04 -24.51
CA HIS A 716 -0.54 13.20 -25.03
C HIS A 716 -1.97 13.26 -24.47
N LYS A 717 -2.70 14.33 -24.82
CA LYS A 717 -4.05 14.66 -24.35
C LYS A 717 -5.03 13.51 -24.29
N GLY A 718 -5.53 13.25 -23.07
CA GLY A 718 -6.48 12.19 -22.79
C GLY A 718 -5.87 10.79 -22.80
N GLY A 719 -4.54 10.69 -23.01
CA GLY A 719 -3.79 9.46 -22.87
C GLY A 719 -3.64 9.06 -21.40
N LYS A 720 -3.81 7.76 -21.13
CA LYS A 720 -3.60 7.15 -19.82
C LYS A 720 -2.53 6.08 -19.90
N LEU A 721 -1.57 6.10 -18.97
CA LEU A 721 -0.61 5.01 -18.77
C LEU A 721 -0.79 4.45 -17.36
N THR A 722 -1.11 3.17 -17.25
CA THR A 722 -1.24 2.46 -15.98
C THR A 722 -0.23 1.33 -15.92
N VAL A 723 0.60 1.28 -14.86
CA VAL A 723 1.44 0.12 -14.53
C VAL A 723 0.88 -0.51 -13.25
N GLY A 724 0.21 -1.65 -13.38
CA GLY A 724 -0.45 -2.41 -12.32
C GLY A 724 0.52 -3.24 -11.48
N SER A 725 0.02 -3.79 -10.37
CA SER A 725 0.81 -4.60 -9.44
C SER A 725 1.46 -5.80 -10.12
N GLY A 726 2.73 -6.08 -9.80
CA GLY A 726 3.51 -7.16 -10.39
C GLY A 726 4.03 -6.90 -11.80
N ALA A 727 3.63 -5.80 -12.46
CA ALA A 727 4.20 -5.40 -13.74
C ALA A 727 5.58 -4.73 -13.60
N LYS A 728 6.42 -4.94 -14.61
CA LYS A 728 7.69 -4.23 -14.78
C LYS A 728 7.70 -3.46 -16.09
N LEU A 729 7.78 -2.13 -16.01
CA LEU A 729 7.98 -1.26 -17.18
C LEU A 729 9.39 -0.68 -17.13
N THR A 730 10.16 -0.93 -18.18
CA THR A 730 11.51 -0.37 -18.37
C THR A 730 11.53 0.53 -19.61
N VAL A 731 11.92 1.79 -19.45
CA VAL A 731 12.18 2.71 -20.56
C VAL A 731 13.70 2.79 -20.76
N ASN A 732 14.21 2.13 -21.80
CA ASN A 732 15.62 1.92 -22.10
C ASN A 732 15.98 2.40 -23.52
N SER A 733 16.98 3.27 -23.67
CA SER A 733 17.64 3.49 -24.97
C SER A 733 19.06 2.91 -25.01
N ASP A 734 19.49 2.38 -26.15
CA ASP A 734 20.91 2.13 -26.45
C ASP A 734 21.69 3.47 -26.55
N THR A 735 22.73 3.60 -25.73
CA THR A 735 23.91 4.49 -25.84
C THR A 735 23.78 5.91 -26.44
N SER A 736 24.03 6.93 -25.60
CA SER A 736 24.69 8.22 -25.93
C SER A 736 24.22 9.08 -27.11
N ILE A 737 22.93 9.21 -27.39
CA ILE A 737 22.43 10.20 -28.37
C ILE A 737 22.24 11.57 -27.69
N ALA A 738 22.84 12.61 -28.28
CA ALA A 738 22.80 13.99 -27.80
C ALA A 738 21.37 14.54 -27.65
N HIS A 739 21.18 15.46 -26.69
CA HIS A 739 19.94 16.04 -26.12
C HIS A 739 18.84 16.58 -27.08
N SER A 740 18.94 16.40 -28.39
CA SER A 740 18.11 17.10 -29.38
C SER A 740 16.87 16.35 -29.89
N SER A 741 16.76 15.02 -29.72
CA SER A 741 15.56 14.28 -30.13
C SER A 741 14.71 13.88 -28.92
N LEU A 742 13.45 14.31 -28.92
CA LEU A 742 12.42 14.00 -27.90
C LEU A 742 12.11 12.50 -27.73
N GLN A 743 12.63 11.66 -28.63
CA GLN A 743 12.31 10.23 -28.73
C GLN A 743 12.85 9.38 -27.57
N ASP A 744 13.69 9.92 -26.69
CA ASP A 744 14.36 9.17 -25.62
C ASP A 744 13.88 9.58 -24.23
N ARG A 745 12.64 10.03 -24.06
CA ARG A 745 12.12 10.57 -22.78
C ARG A 745 10.77 9.94 -22.41
N LEU A 746 10.46 9.92 -21.12
CA LEU A 746 9.07 9.85 -20.66
C LEU A 746 8.55 11.28 -20.58
N VAL A 747 7.60 11.63 -21.45
CA VAL A 747 7.00 12.96 -21.48
C VAL A 747 5.51 12.87 -21.20
N ILE A 748 5.04 13.63 -20.21
CA ILE A 748 3.63 13.70 -19.81
C ILE A 748 3.20 15.16 -19.94
N GLY A 749 2.18 15.43 -20.76
CA GLY A 749 1.77 16.81 -21.10
C GLY A 749 2.68 17.43 -22.16
N TYR A 750 2.66 16.87 -23.37
CA TYR A 750 3.52 17.32 -24.47
C TYR A 750 2.95 18.54 -25.24
N ASN A 751 1.62 18.65 -25.37
CA ASN A 751 0.99 19.69 -26.17
C ASN A 751 0.51 20.87 -25.31
N THR A 752 0.49 22.08 -25.86
CA THR A 752 -0.10 23.26 -25.20
C THR A 752 -1.61 23.07 -24.97
N ASN A 753 -2.16 23.50 -23.83
CA ASN A 753 -3.59 23.38 -23.46
C ASN A 753 -4.10 21.93 -23.31
N ASP A 754 -3.28 21.14 -22.63
CA ASP A 754 -3.49 19.71 -22.45
C ASP A 754 -3.75 19.36 -20.97
N PRO A 755 -5.00 19.50 -20.49
CA PRO A 755 -5.38 19.06 -19.15
C PRO A 755 -5.64 17.55 -19.11
N GLY A 756 -5.23 16.89 -18.02
CA GLY A 756 -5.70 15.53 -17.68
C GLY A 756 -4.75 14.36 -17.98
N ASN A 757 -3.50 14.59 -18.36
CA ASN A 757 -2.55 13.50 -18.57
C ASN A 757 -2.09 12.90 -17.24
N LYS A 758 -2.36 11.61 -17.02
CA LYS A 758 -2.06 10.92 -15.77
C LYS A 758 -1.36 9.59 -16.02
N VAL A 759 -0.24 9.40 -15.32
CA VAL A 759 0.48 8.12 -15.24
C VAL A 759 0.35 7.58 -13.82
N VAL A 760 0.01 6.30 -13.67
CA VAL A 760 -0.10 5.64 -12.36
C VAL A 760 0.80 4.42 -12.31
N ILE A 761 1.69 4.37 -11.32
CA ILE A 761 2.51 3.21 -10.97
C ILE A 761 1.94 2.64 -9.68
N SER A 762 1.27 1.50 -9.78
CA SER A 762 0.54 0.87 -8.68
C SER A 762 1.48 0.23 -7.67
N GLU A 763 0.96 -0.07 -6.47
CA GLU A 763 1.72 -0.83 -5.47
C GLU A 763 2.20 -2.17 -6.04
N GLY A 764 3.41 -2.59 -5.69
CA GLY A 764 4.06 -3.80 -6.22
C GLY A 764 4.61 -3.67 -7.64
N ALA A 765 4.28 -2.61 -8.38
CA ALA A 765 4.84 -2.35 -9.70
C ALA A 765 6.28 -1.80 -9.61
N THR A 766 7.10 -2.06 -10.63
CA THR A 766 8.41 -1.43 -10.79
C THR A 766 8.50 -0.69 -12.12
N PHE A 767 8.75 0.63 -12.05
CA PHE A 767 9.09 1.46 -13.19
C PHE A 767 10.58 1.80 -13.16
N THR A 768 11.29 1.57 -14.26
CA THR A 768 12.69 1.99 -14.40
C THR A 768 12.86 2.86 -15.63
N SER A 769 13.46 4.03 -15.47
CA SER A 769 13.84 4.93 -16.56
C SER A 769 15.32 5.27 -16.45
N ASN A 770 16.03 5.27 -17.57
CA ASN A 770 17.43 5.70 -17.63
C ASN A 770 17.60 7.03 -18.39
N LYS A 771 16.51 7.82 -18.50
CA LYS A 771 16.45 9.09 -19.23
C LYS A 771 15.49 10.08 -18.60
N THR A 772 15.65 11.35 -18.97
CA THR A 772 14.83 12.45 -18.48
C THR A 772 13.34 12.12 -18.48
N ILE A 773 12.73 12.23 -17.31
CA ILE A 773 11.28 12.23 -17.15
C ILE A 773 10.85 13.69 -17.05
N ALA A 774 9.91 14.13 -17.89
CA ALA A 774 9.43 15.50 -17.92
C ALA A 774 7.90 15.57 -17.86
N LEU A 775 7.39 16.29 -16.86
CA LEU A 775 5.96 16.55 -16.67
C LEU A 775 5.67 18.02 -16.96
N GLY A 776 4.59 18.29 -17.68
CA GLY A 776 4.25 19.64 -18.13
C GLY A 776 5.32 20.17 -19.09
N TYR A 777 5.61 19.42 -20.16
CA TYR A 777 6.73 19.71 -21.06
C TYR A 777 6.50 20.96 -21.91
N ALA A 778 5.27 21.28 -22.28
CA ALA A 778 4.92 22.48 -23.05
C ALA A 778 4.19 23.54 -22.20
N ALA A 779 4.25 24.80 -22.64
CA ALA A 779 3.52 25.88 -21.97
C ALA A 779 2.00 25.62 -21.96
N GLY A 780 1.35 25.76 -20.80
CA GLY A 780 -0.08 25.47 -20.63
C GLY A 780 -0.46 23.99 -20.70
N SER A 781 0.51 23.07 -20.68
CA SER A 781 0.26 21.63 -20.52
C SER A 781 0.19 21.25 -19.03
N TYR A 782 -0.55 20.19 -18.69
CA TYR A 782 -0.55 19.56 -17.37
C TYR A 782 -0.11 18.10 -17.48
N GLY A 783 0.77 17.67 -16.58
CA GLY A 783 1.14 16.26 -16.44
C GLY A 783 1.17 15.80 -15.00
N GLU A 784 0.54 14.67 -14.71
CA GLU A 784 0.49 14.05 -13.39
C GLU A 784 1.11 12.66 -13.39
N LEU A 785 1.89 12.36 -12.35
CA LEU A 785 2.44 11.03 -12.09
C LEU A 785 2.16 10.63 -10.64
N VAL A 786 1.46 9.52 -10.46
CA VAL A 786 1.17 8.93 -9.16
C VAL A 786 2.01 7.66 -9.00
N VAL A 787 2.78 7.57 -7.91
CA VAL A 787 3.68 6.46 -7.61
C VAL A 787 3.29 5.83 -6.27
N ASN A 788 2.63 4.68 -6.34
CA ASN A 788 2.31 3.81 -5.20
C ASN A 788 3.25 2.60 -5.13
N GLY A 789 4.01 2.32 -6.21
CA GLY A 789 5.02 1.27 -6.30
C GLY A 789 6.46 1.78 -6.24
N THR A 790 7.37 1.09 -6.92
CA THR A 790 8.79 1.48 -6.98
C THR A 790 9.13 2.14 -8.32
N MET A 791 9.74 3.32 -8.28
CA MET A 791 10.31 4.02 -9.43
C MET A 791 11.82 4.19 -9.25
N ASN A 792 12.58 3.69 -10.21
CA ASN A 792 14.03 3.87 -10.31
C ASN A 792 14.38 4.71 -11.54
N HIS A 793 14.77 5.96 -11.31
CA HIS A 793 15.15 6.93 -12.33
C HIS A 793 16.57 7.43 -12.11
N THR A 794 17.57 6.65 -12.50
CA THR A 794 18.95 6.84 -12.04
C THR A 794 19.78 7.82 -12.88
N VAL A 795 19.18 8.47 -13.89
CA VAL A 795 19.94 9.23 -14.90
C VAL A 795 19.38 10.64 -15.14
N ASP A 796 20.30 11.58 -15.36
CA ASP A 796 20.06 12.97 -15.75
C ASP A 796 19.04 13.72 -14.86
N HIS A 797 17.89 14.13 -15.40
CA HIS A 797 16.93 15.02 -14.74
C HIS A 797 15.54 14.39 -14.56
N PHE A 798 14.87 14.70 -13.46
CA PHE A 798 13.45 14.50 -13.22
C PHE A 798 12.79 15.88 -13.14
N LEU A 799 12.15 16.29 -14.24
CA LEU A 799 11.63 17.64 -14.43
C LEU A 799 10.12 17.62 -14.18
N ILE A 800 9.69 18.32 -13.13
CA ILE A 800 8.29 18.42 -12.72
C ILE A 800 7.86 19.86 -12.95
N GLY A 801 6.98 20.10 -13.91
CA GLY A 801 6.64 21.45 -14.36
C GLY A 801 7.77 22.06 -15.17
N PHE A 802 8.10 21.47 -16.32
CA PHE A 802 9.21 21.97 -17.15
C PHE A 802 8.84 23.33 -17.79
N MET A 803 7.81 23.37 -18.65
CA MET A 803 7.30 24.62 -19.25
C MET A 803 5.83 24.90 -18.89
N GLY A 804 5.09 23.90 -18.44
CA GLY A 804 3.72 23.98 -17.96
C GLY A 804 3.60 23.55 -16.49
N GLU A 805 2.49 22.90 -16.16
CA GLU A 805 2.21 22.37 -14.83
C GLU A 805 2.58 20.88 -14.76
N GLY A 806 3.32 20.49 -13.73
CA GLY A 806 3.64 19.09 -13.45
C GLY A 806 3.37 18.77 -11.99
N LYS A 807 2.74 17.62 -11.75
CA LYS A 807 2.48 17.11 -10.40
C LYS A 807 2.98 15.67 -10.25
N VAL A 808 3.70 15.40 -9.17
CA VAL A 808 4.08 14.06 -8.77
C VAL A 808 3.58 13.81 -7.36
N THR A 809 2.88 12.68 -7.15
CA THR A 809 2.47 12.22 -5.83
C THR A 809 3.08 10.83 -5.60
N VAL A 810 3.81 10.67 -4.50
CA VAL A 810 4.38 9.39 -4.05
C VAL A 810 3.69 9.02 -2.75
N SER A 811 2.87 7.95 -2.74
CA SER A 811 2.02 7.59 -1.60
C SER A 811 2.15 6.13 -1.24
N GLY A 812 2.18 5.82 0.05
CA GLY A 812 2.13 4.48 0.60
C GLY A 812 3.48 3.97 1.10
N LYS A 813 3.44 3.16 2.16
CA LYS A 813 4.62 2.68 2.90
C LYS A 813 5.64 1.92 2.04
N ASN A 814 5.16 1.27 0.97
CA ASN A 814 5.98 0.51 0.03
C ASN A 814 6.39 1.32 -1.20
N ALA A 815 5.86 2.54 -1.36
CA ALA A 815 6.20 3.40 -2.47
C ALA A 815 7.62 3.96 -2.30
N SER A 816 8.42 3.87 -3.36
CA SER A 816 9.75 4.44 -3.36
C SER A 816 10.09 5.06 -4.72
N VAL A 817 10.68 6.25 -4.69
CA VAL A 817 11.20 6.93 -5.88
C VAL A 817 12.68 7.18 -5.66
N THR A 818 13.53 6.74 -6.59
CA THR A 818 14.95 7.07 -6.61
C THR A 818 15.27 7.83 -7.88
N THR A 819 15.82 9.04 -7.75
CA THR A 819 16.11 9.96 -8.85
C THR A 819 17.55 10.47 -8.81
N LYS A 820 18.05 11.05 -9.91
CA LYS A 820 19.33 11.79 -9.91
C LYS A 820 19.11 13.27 -9.57
N ASN A 821 18.75 14.11 -10.53
CA ASN A 821 18.47 15.53 -10.28
C ASN A 821 16.97 15.80 -10.38
N THR A 822 16.30 16.07 -9.26
CA THR A 822 14.88 16.44 -9.27
C THR A 822 14.73 17.96 -9.27
N ILE A 823 13.97 18.48 -10.24
CA ILE A 823 13.72 19.91 -10.42
C ILE A 823 12.22 20.15 -10.53
N LEU A 824 11.71 21.02 -9.66
CA LEU A 824 10.31 21.44 -9.59
C LEU A 824 10.21 22.88 -10.11
N GLY A 825 9.78 23.06 -11.36
CA GLY A 825 9.80 24.34 -12.07
C GLY A 825 11.20 24.71 -12.59
N ASP A 826 11.48 24.44 -13.88
CA ASP A 826 12.83 24.53 -14.49
C ASP A 826 12.96 25.49 -15.70
N ASN A 827 11.91 26.10 -16.25
CA ASN A 827 12.07 26.96 -17.45
C ASN A 827 11.97 28.47 -17.16
N ALA A 828 12.91 29.22 -17.75
CA ALA A 828 13.04 30.68 -17.63
C ALA A 828 12.07 31.49 -18.53
N GLY A 829 11.27 30.82 -19.38
CA GLY A 829 10.44 31.47 -20.41
C GLY A 829 8.92 31.41 -20.19
N GLY A 830 8.43 30.84 -19.09
CA GLY A 830 6.99 30.69 -18.84
C GLY A 830 6.64 30.49 -17.37
N ASN A 831 5.34 30.63 -17.06
CA ASN A 831 4.79 30.28 -15.75
C ASN A 831 4.75 28.75 -15.61
N CYS A 832 5.90 28.14 -15.32
CA CYS A 832 5.99 26.72 -15.04
C CYS A 832 5.76 26.46 -13.55
N VAL A 833 4.96 25.43 -13.24
CA VAL A 833 4.57 25.07 -11.88
C VAL A 833 4.89 23.59 -11.66
N GLY A 834 5.79 23.30 -10.72
CA GLY A 834 6.16 21.93 -10.35
C GLY A 834 5.74 21.59 -8.93
N THR A 835 4.98 20.51 -8.74
CA THR A 835 4.55 20.04 -7.42
C THR A 835 5.00 18.62 -7.16
N LEU A 836 5.64 18.37 -6.02
CA LEU A 836 6.00 17.03 -5.52
C LEU A 836 5.42 16.82 -4.12
N GLU A 837 4.61 15.77 -3.98
CA GLU A 837 4.03 15.32 -2.71
C GLU A 837 4.59 13.92 -2.36
N ILE A 838 5.10 13.75 -1.14
CA ILE A 838 5.61 12.48 -0.61
C ILE A 838 4.84 12.19 0.68
N LEU A 839 3.99 11.15 0.66
CA LEU A 839 2.92 10.93 1.62
C LEU A 839 2.93 9.49 2.17
N ASP A 840 2.29 9.29 3.32
CA ASP A 840 1.88 7.97 3.85
C ASP A 840 3.00 6.92 3.99
N GLY A 841 4.16 7.32 4.51
CA GLY A 841 5.30 6.42 4.72
C GLY A 841 6.17 6.20 3.48
N ALA A 842 5.94 6.94 2.40
CA ALA A 842 6.72 6.83 1.17
C ALA A 842 8.19 7.24 1.35
N LYS A 843 9.04 6.75 0.44
CA LYS A 843 10.47 7.04 0.39
C LYS A 843 10.85 7.78 -0.88
N PHE A 844 11.55 8.91 -0.74
CA PHE A 844 12.06 9.66 -1.88
C PHE A 844 13.58 9.85 -1.79
N ASN A 845 14.32 9.36 -2.78
CA ASN A 845 15.76 9.52 -2.88
C ASN A 845 16.10 10.37 -4.11
N ALA A 846 16.99 11.35 -3.96
CA ALA A 846 17.55 12.09 -5.09
C ALA A 846 19.04 12.34 -4.88
N SER A 847 19.81 12.56 -5.94
CA SER A 847 21.17 13.11 -5.82
C SER A 847 21.18 14.63 -5.65
N ARG A 848 20.17 15.34 -6.15
CA ARG A 848 19.98 16.78 -5.99
C ARG A 848 18.48 17.11 -6.04
N LEU A 849 18.05 18.12 -5.30
CA LEU A 849 16.69 18.64 -5.33
C LEU A 849 16.68 20.16 -5.50
N SER A 850 15.89 20.67 -6.46
CA SER A 850 15.68 22.11 -6.65
C SER A 850 14.18 22.41 -6.76
N VAL A 851 13.68 23.35 -5.96
CA VAL A 851 12.29 23.77 -5.89
C VAL A 851 12.19 25.23 -6.31
N GLY A 852 11.65 25.50 -7.50
CA GLY A 852 11.70 26.83 -8.13
C GLY A 852 13.12 27.17 -8.64
N ASP A 853 13.63 26.41 -9.61
CA ASP A 853 15.04 26.51 -10.02
C ASP A 853 15.37 27.75 -10.83
N LYS A 854 14.50 28.14 -11.78
CA LYS A 854 14.71 29.28 -12.68
C LYS A 854 13.82 30.47 -12.37
N ASN A 855 14.17 31.62 -12.95
CA ASN A 855 13.32 32.81 -12.97
C ASN A 855 11.91 32.45 -13.48
N THR A 856 10.88 33.05 -12.88
CA THR A 856 9.43 32.80 -13.12
C THR A 856 8.89 31.41 -12.78
N ALA A 857 9.75 30.42 -12.51
CA ALA A 857 9.31 29.10 -12.09
C ALA A 857 8.71 29.13 -10.67
N THR A 858 7.69 28.32 -10.43
CA THR A 858 7.14 28.06 -9.10
C THR A 858 7.27 26.58 -8.79
N GLY A 859 7.92 26.24 -7.67
CA GLY A 859 8.05 24.89 -7.17
C GLY A 859 7.38 24.72 -5.81
N THR A 860 6.70 23.60 -5.61
CA THR A 860 6.09 23.22 -4.34
C THR A 860 6.52 21.81 -3.96
N LEU A 861 7.03 21.65 -2.73
CA LEU A 861 7.41 20.37 -2.13
C LEU A 861 6.57 20.14 -0.87
N LYS A 862 5.95 18.97 -0.76
CA LYS A 862 5.25 18.52 0.44
C LYS A 862 5.78 17.15 0.86
N ILE A 863 6.20 17.01 2.12
CA ILE A 863 6.62 15.75 2.72
C ILE A 863 5.78 15.55 3.98
N GLU A 864 4.96 14.50 4.02
CA GLU A 864 4.05 14.24 5.13
C GLU A 864 4.13 12.76 5.55
N ASN A 865 4.33 12.51 6.83
CA ASN A 865 4.48 11.15 7.39
C ASN A 865 5.48 10.28 6.61
N SER A 866 6.55 10.86 6.06
CA SER A 866 7.39 10.23 5.03
C SER A 866 8.89 10.54 5.20
N THR A 867 9.71 9.93 4.35
CA THR A 867 11.17 10.12 4.37
C THR A 867 11.73 10.58 3.02
N ALA A 868 12.61 11.57 3.05
CA ALA A 868 13.35 12.03 1.88
C ALA A 868 14.87 12.06 2.13
N SER A 869 15.64 11.47 1.22
CA SER A 869 17.11 11.42 1.29
C SER A 869 17.76 12.00 0.04
N ILE A 870 18.45 13.12 0.20
CA ILE A 870 19.08 13.87 -0.89
C ILE A 870 20.61 13.76 -0.78
N GLY A 871 21.22 13.04 -1.71
CA GLY A 871 22.65 12.78 -1.79
C GLY A 871 23.51 13.97 -2.23
N GLY A 872 22.96 15.17 -2.29
CA GLY A 872 23.64 16.39 -2.71
C GLY A 872 22.87 17.63 -2.28
N ASP A 873 22.94 18.70 -3.06
CA ASP A 873 22.38 19.99 -2.65
C ASP A 873 20.84 20.02 -2.73
N ILE A 874 20.24 20.78 -1.81
CA ILE A 874 18.80 21.06 -1.73
C ILE A 874 18.62 22.57 -1.91
N PHE A 875 17.89 22.99 -2.93
CA PHE A 875 17.56 24.39 -3.17
C PHE A 875 16.06 24.61 -3.08
N ILE A 876 15.61 25.54 -2.24
CA ILE A 876 14.24 26.04 -2.20
C ILE A 876 14.28 27.50 -2.64
N GLY A 877 13.59 27.81 -3.73
CA GLY A 877 13.65 29.08 -4.44
C GLY A 877 15.07 29.42 -4.88
N ASN A 878 15.65 28.64 -5.80
CA ASN A 878 16.98 28.91 -6.32
C ASN A 878 16.97 30.25 -7.08
N ALA A 879 16.15 30.38 -8.13
CA ALA A 879 15.90 31.66 -8.81
C ALA A 879 14.40 31.98 -8.96
N GLY A 880 13.52 30.99 -8.77
CA GLY A 880 12.07 31.13 -8.81
C GLY A 880 11.43 31.23 -7.43
N ASN A 881 10.10 31.09 -7.39
CA ASN A 881 9.35 30.91 -6.14
C ASN A 881 9.46 29.45 -5.72
N GLY A 882 9.96 29.18 -4.51
CA GLY A 882 10.01 27.83 -3.97
C GLY A 882 9.34 27.75 -2.62
N THR A 883 8.42 26.80 -2.44
CA THR A 883 7.75 26.55 -1.16
C THR A 883 7.94 25.09 -0.75
N ALA A 884 8.29 24.84 0.50
CA ALA A 884 8.36 23.49 1.07
C ALA A 884 7.58 23.39 2.39
N ALA A 885 6.84 22.29 2.57
CA ALA A 885 6.20 21.92 3.82
C ALA A 885 6.63 20.49 4.21
N ILE A 886 7.15 20.32 5.43
CA ILE A 886 7.63 19.05 5.95
C ILE A 886 6.94 18.80 7.28
N THR A 887 6.05 17.81 7.34
CA THR A 887 5.21 17.51 8.51
C THR A 887 5.38 16.06 8.94
N ASN A 888 5.63 15.81 10.24
CA ASN A 888 5.83 14.46 10.79
C ASN A 888 6.81 13.59 9.98
N SER A 889 7.88 14.20 9.45
CA SER A 889 8.73 13.60 8.42
C SER A 889 10.22 13.71 8.72
N THR A 890 11.02 12.96 7.97
CA THR A 890 12.50 13.01 8.05
C THR A 890 13.11 13.43 6.72
N LEU A 891 13.98 14.44 6.74
CA LEU A 891 14.78 14.90 5.61
C LEU A 891 16.28 14.70 5.87
N THR A 892 16.99 13.95 5.04
CA THR A 892 18.46 13.84 5.13
C THR A 892 19.12 14.43 3.89
N GLY A 893 20.13 15.29 4.06
CA GLY A 893 20.89 15.92 2.99
C GLY A 893 22.39 15.77 3.18
N THR A 894 23.14 15.37 2.15
CA THR A 894 24.61 15.32 2.22
C THR A 894 25.30 16.56 1.61
N GLY A 895 24.56 17.34 0.81
CA GLY A 895 25.04 18.61 0.26
C GLY A 895 24.64 19.82 1.10
N THR A 896 24.68 20.99 0.46
CA THR A 896 24.27 22.27 1.02
C THR A 896 22.75 22.40 0.95
N TYR A 897 22.13 22.88 2.02
CA TYR A 897 20.73 23.23 2.05
C TYR A 897 20.56 24.74 1.92
N VAL A 898 19.91 25.22 0.86
CA VAL A 898 19.72 26.64 0.57
C VAL A 898 18.23 26.97 0.42
N VAL A 899 17.76 27.97 1.15
CA VAL A 899 16.44 28.59 1.00
C VAL A 899 16.67 30.03 0.52
N GLY A 900 16.30 30.38 -0.72
CA GLY A 900 16.57 31.70 -1.31
C GLY A 900 17.96 31.80 -1.96
N GLY A 901 18.14 31.16 -3.11
CA GLY A 901 19.45 30.91 -3.74
C GLY A 901 20.08 32.08 -4.48
N ALA A 902 19.33 32.79 -5.32
CA ALA A 902 19.84 33.79 -6.27
C ALA A 902 19.45 35.23 -5.89
N ALA A 903 20.36 36.16 -6.15
CA ALA A 903 20.15 37.58 -5.89
C ALA A 903 19.12 38.21 -6.83
N ASN A 904 18.40 39.23 -6.34
CA ASN A 904 17.58 40.14 -7.13
C ASN A 904 16.44 39.50 -7.94
N SER A 905 16.02 38.26 -7.61
CA SER A 905 14.86 37.65 -8.28
C SER A 905 13.54 38.35 -7.92
N GLY A 906 13.49 39.05 -6.78
CA GLY A 906 12.26 39.58 -6.19
C GLY A 906 11.27 38.47 -5.79
N LYS A 907 11.75 37.21 -5.73
CA LYS A 907 10.97 36.01 -5.41
C LYS A 907 11.29 35.53 -4.01
N THR A 908 10.30 34.96 -3.35
CA THR A 908 10.41 34.47 -1.97
C THR A 908 10.58 32.96 -1.96
N ALA A 909 11.55 32.47 -1.21
CA ALA A 909 11.66 31.06 -0.84
C ALA A 909 11.11 30.86 0.58
N LYS A 910 10.20 29.90 0.77
CA LYS A 910 9.66 29.57 2.09
C LYS A 910 9.76 28.09 2.40
N ILE A 911 10.14 27.74 3.62
CA ILE A 911 9.98 26.41 4.17
C ILE A 911 9.33 26.44 5.54
N VAL A 912 8.42 25.49 5.78
CA VAL A 912 7.84 25.19 7.10
C VAL A 912 8.18 23.75 7.45
N MET A 913 8.76 23.54 8.63
CA MET A 913 8.94 22.22 9.24
C MET A 913 8.08 22.15 10.50
N ASP A 914 7.27 21.11 10.60
CA ASP A 914 6.34 20.87 11.70
C ASP A 914 6.50 19.43 12.21
N ALA A 915 6.81 19.26 13.50
CA ALA A 915 7.10 17.96 14.12
C ALA A 915 8.04 17.07 13.28
N SER A 916 9.05 17.67 12.65
CA SER A 916 9.89 17.02 11.63
C SER A 916 11.37 17.13 11.92
N THR A 917 12.17 16.19 11.42
CA THR A 917 13.62 16.20 11.60
C THR A 917 14.36 16.40 10.27
N ALA A 918 15.42 17.20 10.28
CA ALA A 918 16.35 17.31 9.18
C ALA A 918 17.81 17.11 9.63
N THR A 919 18.56 16.30 8.89
CA THR A 919 20.02 16.12 9.11
C THR A 919 20.77 16.50 7.84
N ILE A 920 21.61 17.54 7.92
CA ILE A 920 22.35 18.11 6.78
C ILE A 920 23.85 17.98 7.04
N THR A 921 24.59 17.42 6.09
CA THR A 921 26.04 17.18 6.28
C THR A 921 26.87 18.44 6.03
N LYS A 922 26.43 19.34 5.15
CA LYS A 922 27.09 20.63 4.88
C LYS A 922 26.25 21.81 5.38
N ASP A 923 26.47 22.99 4.82
CA ASP A 923 25.87 24.22 5.31
C ASP A 923 24.36 24.28 5.09
N VAL A 924 23.66 24.95 6.01
CA VAL A 924 22.27 25.38 5.90
C VAL A 924 22.26 26.90 5.75
N ASN A 925 21.69 27.41 4.67
CA ASN A 925 21.61 28.83 4.34
C ASN A 925 20.16 29.26 4.17
N VAL A 926 19.65 30.10 5.06
CA VAL A 926 18.34 30.76 4.95
C VAL A 926 18.53 32.18 4.44
N GLY A 927 18.33 32.37 3.15
CA GLY A 927 18.68 33.55 2.40
C GLY A 927 20.16 33.55 2.03
N ASN A 928 20.53 32.81 0.98
CA ASN A 928 21.91 32.79 0.53
C ASN A 928 22.24 34.03 -0.29
N ASN A 929 21.59 34.21 -1.44
CA ASN A 929 21.65 35.47 -2.20
C ASN A 929 20.28 36.09 -2.40
N GLY A 930 19.18 35.35 -2.23
CA GLY A 930 17.81 35.86 -2.28
C GLY A 930 17.16 35.84 -0.90
N VAL A 931 15.90 36.28 -0.80
CA VAL A 931 15.15 36.29 0.46
C VAL A 931 14.66 34.88 0.79
N GLY A 932 15.07 34.36 1.95
CA GLY A 932 14.65 33.06 2.46
C GLY A 932 13.85 33.17 3.76
N HIS A 933 12.79 32.38 3.88
CA HIS A 933 11.97 32.27 5.08
C HIS A 933 11.95 30.81 5.57
N MET A 934 12.24 30.58 6.84
CA MET A 934 12.20 29.27 7.47
C MET A 934 11.42 29.34 8.79
N GLU A 935 10.52 28.38 8.99
CA GLU A 935 9.73 28.19 10.22
C GLU A 935 9.97 26.76 10.74
N LEU A 936 10.36 26.62 12.01
CA LEU A 936 10.51 25.34 12.71
C LEU A 936 9.49 25.31 13.86
N LEU A 937 8.56 24.37 13.84
CA LEU A 937 7.41 24.31 14.73
C LEU A 937 7.27 22.93 15.41
N ASN A 938 6.61 22.90 16.58
CA ASN A 938 6.08 21.72 17.27
C ASN A 938 7.08 20.55 17.40
N GLY A 939 8.26 20.78 17.97
CA GLY A 939 9.26 19.72 18.16
C GLY A 939 10.12 19.45 16.93
N SER A 940 10.10 20.32 15.92
CA SER A 940 10.99 20.17 14.77
C SER A 940 12.46 20.27 15.15
N ALA A 941 13.32 19.55 14.43
CA ALA A 941 14.75 19.55 14.70
C ALA A 941 15.60 19.63 13.42
N ILE A 942 16.55 20.58 13.36
CA ILE A 942 17.61 20.61 12.33
C ILE A 942 18.95 20.29 12.99
N THR A 943 19.68 19.33 12.43
CA THR A 943 21.08 19.08 12.77
C THR A 943 21.96 19.28 11.55
N THR A 944 22.97 20.15 11.66
CA THR A 944 23.98 20.33 10.61
C THR A 944 25.40 20.09 11.09
N ASN A 945 26.18 19.36 10.28
CA ASN A 945 27.63 19.24 10.45
C ASN A 945 28.41 20.37 9.74
N GLY A 946 27.73 21.17 8.93
CA GLY A 946 28.25 22.41 8.35
C GLY A 946 27.81 23.64 9.14
N SER A 947 27.93 24.79 8.50
CA SER A 947 27.52 26.06 9.06
C SER A 947 26.00 26.24 8.97
N PHE A 948 25.42 27.03 9.87
CA PHE A 948 24.05 27.49 9.77
C PHE A 948 24.05 29.01 9.63
N MET A 949 23.51 29.53 8.54
CA MET A 949 23.59 30.94 8.19
C MET A 949 22.22 31.49 7.78
N VAL A 950 21.87 32.68 8.26
CA VAL A 950 20.68 33.43 7.83
C VAL A 950 21.14 34.75 7.21
N ALA A 951 20.62 35.11 6.03
CA ALA A 951 21.04 36.23 5.21
C ALA A 951 22.57 36.27 4.95
N ASN A 952 23.07 35.25 4.25
CA ASN A 952 24.50 35.03 4.00
C ASN A 952 25.14 36.12 3.12
N ASN A 953 24.46 36.56 2.06
CA ASN A 953 24.93 37.59 1.12
C ASN A 953 24.00 38.80 1.04
N LYS A 954 24.49 39.92 0.47
CA LYS A 954 23.78 41.21 0.38
C LYS A 954 22.41 41.18 -0.29
N GLY A 955 22.19 40.26 -1.24
CA GLY A 955 20.87 40.12 -1.87
C GLY A 955 19.80 39.47 -0.97
N ALA A 956 20.17 38.95 0.20
CA ALA A 956 19.29 38.21 1.10
C ALA A 956 18.58 39.08 2.16
N ALA A 957 18.54 40.40 1.94
CA ALA A 957 17.89 41.35 2.85
C ALA A 957 16.41 41.03 3.07
N GLY A 958 15.99 40.89 4.32
CA GLY A 958 14.62 40.53 4.71
C GLY A 958 14.39 39.04 4.95
N SER A 959 15.46 38.23 5.03
CA SER A 959 15.33 36.81 5.34
C SER A 959 14.89 36.59 6.79
N THR A 960 14.05 35.59 7.04
CA THR A 960 13.50 35.33 8.38
C THR A 960 13.67 33.89 8.83
N LEU A 961 13.86 33.70 10.14
CA LEU A 961 13.86 32.40 10.81
C LEU A 961 12.99 32.46 12.07
N LEU A 962 11.96 31.62 12.13
CA LEU A 962 11.15 31.38 13.34
C LEU A 962 11.47 29.99 13.91
N ILE A 963 11.71 29.93 15.22
CA ILE A 963 11.94 28.70 15.97
C ILE A 963 10.96 28.69 17.15
N GLU A 964 10.01 27.76 17.11
CA GLU A 964 8.96 27.59 18.12
C GLU A 964 8.90 26.13 18.55
N ASP A 965 9.12 25.89 19.84
CA ASP A 965 9.23 24.55 20.45
C ASP A 965 10.15 23.60 19.67
N SER A 966 11.24 24.11 19.10
CA SER A 966 12.05 23.41 18.10
C SER A 966 13.55 23.50 18.37
N THR A 967 14.32 22.55 17.83
CA THR A 967 15.77 22.43 18.09
C THR A 967 16.63 22.69 16.84
N ILE A 968 17.70 23.47 16.97
CA ILE A 968 18.77 23.59 15.98
C ILE A 968 20.10 23.13 16.61
N ASN A 969 20.76 22.15 16.02
CA ASN A 969 22.09 21.67 16.40
C ASN A 969 23.10 21.98 15.31
N VAL A 970 24.10 22.81 15.60
CA VAL A 970 25.15 23.21 14.67
C VAL A 970 26.50 22.72 15.17
N LYS A 971 27.13 21.86 14.37
CA LYS A 971 28.45 21.28 14.65
C LYS A 971 29.54 21.78 13.71
N GLY A 972 29.17 22.45 12.61
CA GLY A 972 30.15 22.98 11.67
C GLY A 972 30.71 24.33 12.07
N ALA A 973 31.40 24.99 11.14
CA ALA A 973 32.25 26.13 11.48
C ALA A 973 31.49 27.39 11.92
N HIS A 974 30.29 27.67 11.43
CA HIS A 974 29.65 28.96 11.71
C HIS A 974 28.17 28.84 12.10
N LEU A 975 27.73 29.68 13.03
CA LEU A 975 26.33 30.01 13.28
C LEU A 975 26.18 31.52 13.13
N LEU A 976 25.64 31.98 12.01
CA LEU A 976 25.60 33.41 11.67
C LEU A 976 24.19 33.86 11.33
N PHE A 977 23.78 34.97 11.92
CA PHE A 977 22.55 35.66 11.56
C PHE A 977 22.94 37.01 10.94
N ALA A 978 22.42 37.36 9.77
CA ALA A 978 22.79 38.56 9.02
C ALA A 978 24.30 38.66 8.71
N ARG A 979 24.82 37.79 7.84
CA ARG A 979 26.26 37.82 7.50
C ARG A 979 26.66 38.96 6.57
N ASN A 980 25.90 39.20 5.52
CA ASN A 980 26.11 40.35 4.62
C ASN A 980 24.77 40.94 4.14
N GLY A 981 23.64 40.50 4.71
CA GLY A 981 22.31 41.00 4.42
C GLY A 981 21.53 41.13 5.73
N SER A 982 20.32 41.70 5.69
CA SER A 982 19.49 41.83 6.89
C SER A 982 18.65 40.58 7.15
N SER A 983 18.55 40.19 8.42
CA SER A 983 17.69 39.09 8.85
C SER A 983 16.92 39.39 10.13
N THR A 984 15.76 38.77 10.28
CA THR A 984 15.02 38.70 11.55
C THR A 984 14.92 37.25 12.01
N VAL A 985 15.46 36.95 13.18
CA VAL A 985 15.37 35.65 13.82
C VAL A 985 14.52 35.77 15.07
N THR A 986 13.59 34.86 15.29
CA THR A 986 12.72 34.84 16.47
C THR A 986 12.68 33.45 17.06
N MET A 987 12.90 33.36 18.37
CA MET A 987 12.97 32.12 19.15
C MET A 987 11.97 32.19 20.30
N ARG A 988 11.08 31.20 20.41
CA ARG A 988 9.95 31.15 21.35
C ARG A 988 9.75 29.76 21.96
N GLY A 989 8.95 29.69 23.03
CA GLY A 989 8.56 28.43 23.66
C GLY A 989 9.75 27.68 24.25
N ASP A 990 9.75 26.35 24.14
CA ASP A 990 10.82 25.45 24.62
C ASP A 990 11.91 25.21 23.56
N SER A 991 12.10 26.18 22.66
CA SER A 991 13.09 26.05 21.58
C SER A 991 14.51 25.92 22.10
N VAL A 992 15.39 25.24 21.35
CA VAL A 992 16.80 25.07 21.72
C VAL A 992 17.72 25.32 20.53
N ILE A 993 18.73 26.17 20.69
CA ILE A 993 19.84 26.29 19.72
C ILE A 993 21.12 25.80 20.39
N ASN A 994 21.74 24.77 19.85
CA ASN A 994 23.03 24.26 20.31
C ASN A 994 24.11 24.53 19.26
N TYR A 995 25.07 25.37 19.60
CA TYR A 995 26.27 25.60 18.80
C TYR A 995 27.49 24.97 19.48
N SER A 996 28.11 24.03 18.78
CA SER A 996 29.35 23.33 19.18
C SER A 996 30.42 23.42 18.10
N GLY A 997 30.28 24.42 17.23
CA GLY A 997 31.13 24.63 16.07
C GLY A 997 32.53 25.15 16.38
N THR A 998 33.32 25.31 15.34
CA THR A 998 34.74 25.72 15.43
C THR A 998 35.05 27.14 14.97
N GLY A 999 34.08 27.89 14.50
CA GLY A 999 34.24 29.27 14.05
C GLY A 999 33.27 30.19 14.75
N VAL A 1000 32.70 31.14 14.00
CA VAL A 1000 31.97 32.28 14.56
C VAL A 1000 30.52 31.93 14.86
N CYS A 1001 30.08 32.26 16.08
CA CYS A 1001 28.69 32.39 16.47
C CYS A 1001 28.36 33.89 16.59
N GLY A 1002 27.42 34.43 15.81
CA GLY A 1002 27.14 35.86 15.89
C GLY A 1002 26.00 36.40 15.03
N ILE A 1003 25.70 37.69 15.25
CA ILE A 1003 24.67 38.46 14.55
C ILE A 1003 25.33 39.68 13.86
N GLY A 1004 25.10 39.87 12.56
CA GLY A 1004 25.48 41.04 11.77
C GLY A 1004 26.94 41.09 11.30
N GLU A 1005 27.47 40.01 10.70
CA GLU A 1005 28.83 40.05 10.12
C GLU A 1005 28.94 41.17 9.04
N PHE A 1006 30.12 41.75 8.84
CA PHE A 1006 30.42 42.74 7.79
C PHE A 1006 29.58 44.04 7.67
N GLY A 1007 28.76 44.39 8.67
CA GLY A 1007 28.14 45.71 8.76
C GLY A 1007 26.65 45.78 8.37
N ASP A 1008 25.96 44.63 8.30
CA ASP A 1008 24.53 44.56 8.00
C ASP A 1008 23.65 44.41 9.25
N ASN A 1009 22.37 44.80 9.10
CA ASN A 1009 21.40 44.89 10.18
C ASN A 1009 20.71 43.53 10.46
N GLY A 1010 21.19 42.82 11.47
CA GLY A 1010 20.49 41.64 12.02
C GLY A 1010 19.64 41.97 13.24
N VAL A 1011 18.47 41.35 13.36
CA VAL A 1011 17.62 41.37 14.56
C VAL A 1011 17.45 39.94 15.08
N PHE A 1012 17.79 39.69 16.34
CA PHE A 1012 17.56 38.41 17.03
C PHE A 1012 16.65 38.64 18.24
N ASN A 1013 15.43 38.10 18.17
CA ASN A 1013 14.45 38.17 19.24
C ASN A 1013 14.40 36.82 19.97
N MET A 1014 14.77 36.83 21.25
CA MET A 1014 14.68 35.67 22.13
C MET A 1014 13.59 35.92 23.16
N GLU A 1015 12.42 35.36 22.89
CA GLU A 1015 11.23 35.48 23.74
C GLU A 1015 11.07 34.25 24.66
N GLY A 1016 11.76 33.15 24.38
CA GLY A 1016 11.79 31.91 25.16
C GLY A 1016 12.93 30.97 24.75
N GLY A 1017 12.97 29.79 25.35
CA GLY A 1017 13.88 28.69 24.98
C GLY A 1017 15.33 28.86 25.47
N THR A 1018 16.24 28.04 24.95
CA THR A 1018 17.65 27.97 25.41
C THR A 1018 18.65 28.07 24.26
N PHE A 1019 19.53 29.07 24.27
CA PHE A 1019 20.60 29.24 23.27
C PHE A 1019 21.97 28.95 23.90
N ASN A 1020 22.57 27.86 23.46
CA ASN A 1020 23.76 27.24 24.01
C ASN A 1020 24.97 27.39 23.09
N VAL A 1021 26.02 28.08 23.56
CA VAL A 1021 27.29 28.26 22.84
C VAL A 1021 28.40 27.52 23.60
N ASN A 1022 28.59 26.25 23.25
CA ASN A 1022 29.42 25.30 24.02
C ASN A 1022 30.92 25.36 23.68
N SER A 1023 31.30 25.71 22.45
CA SER A 1023 32.69 25.78 22.01
C SER A 1023 32.92 26.82 20.92
N ILE A 1024 33.95 27.67 21.09
CA ILE A 1024 34.51 28.55 20.05
C ILE A 1024 36.04 28.45 20.11
N PRO A 1025 36.73 27.92 19.08
CA PRO A 1025 38.18 27.95 18.92
C PRO A 1025 38.76 29.35 18.81
N LYS A 1026 40.03 29.48 19.24
CA LYS A 1026 40.77 30.73 19.44
C LYS A 1026 41.14 31.53 18.18
N SER A 1027 40.76 31.14 16.95
CA SER A 1027 41.47 31.62 15.74
C SER A 1027 40.93 32.87 15.05
N TYR A 1028 39.83 33.46 15.53
CA TYR A 1028 39.38 34.82 15.16
C TYR A 1028 38.86 35.51 16.43
N ASP A 1029 39.77 36.01 17.25
CA ASP A 1029 39.53 36.69 18.53
C ASP A 1029 38.50 36.06 19.51
N GLY A 1030 38.00 34.83 19.29
CA GLY A 1030 37.33 34.00 20.30
C GLY A 1030 35.99 34.49 20.87
N TYR A 1031 35.33 35.47 20.24
CA TYR A 1031 34.11 36.10 20.76
C TYR A 1031 32.82 35.50 20.17
N ALA A 1032 31.77 35.36 20.99
CA ALA A 1032 30.39 35.39 20.49
C ALA A 1032 30.10 36.85 20.06
N LEU A 1033 29.77 37.04 18.79
CA LEU A 1033 29.96 38.33 18.10
C LEU A 1033 28.62 38.99 17.77
N MET A 1034 28.40 40.21 18.24
CA MET A 1034 27.34 41.08 17.74
C MET A 1034 27.93 42.27 17.00
N ARG A 1035 27.76 42.35 15.69
CA ARG A 1035 28.21 43.48 14.86
C ARG A 1035 26.97 44.11 14.19
N THR A 1036 26.84 45.44 14.18
CA THR A 1036 25.72 46.20 13.55
C THR A 1036 24.32 45.60 13.75
N SER A 1037 23.98 45.09 14.93
CA SER A 1037 22.76 44.30 15.13
C SER A 1037 22.05 44.60 16.44
N VAL A 1038 20.77 44.22 16.49
CA VAL A 1038 19.92 44.31 17.68
C VAL A 1038 19.63 42.90 18.18
N GLN A 1039 19.91 42.65 19.45
CA GLN A 1039 19.46 41.46 20.15
C GLN A 1039 18.50 41.88 21.24
N ASN A 1040 17.26 41.37 21.14
CA ASN A 1040 16.22 41.58 22.12
C ASN A 1040 16.02 40.26 22.87
N GLN A 1041 16.42 40.19 24.12
CA GLN A 1041 16.12 39.07 24.99
C GLN A 1041 15.05 39.50 25.98
N SER A 1042 13.83 39.00 25.79
CA SER A 1042 12.69 39.23 26.68
C SER A 1042 12.28 37.98 27.45
N GLY A 1043 12.91 36.83 27.18
CA GLY A 1043 12.71 35.57 27.87
C GLY A 1043 13.79 34.54 27.52
N GLY A 1044 13.63 33.32 28.01
CA GLY A 1044 14.56 32.21 27.76
C GLY A 1044 15.94 32.35 28.40
N THR A 1045 16.83 31.42 28.11
CA THR A 1045 18.19 31.34 28.67
C THR A 1045 19.24 31.33 27.57
N MET A 1046 20.06 32.38 27.48
CA MET A 1046 21.25 32.40 26.64
C MET A 1046 22.46 32.02 27.49
N ASN A 1047 23.20 31.02 27.03
CA ASN A 1047 24.37 30.57 27.72
C ASN A 1047 25.61 30.57 26.80
N ILE A 1048 26.60 31.35 27.21
CA ILE A 1048 27.90 31.48 26.57
C ILE A 1048 28.93 30.76 27.44
N GLY A 1049 29.50 29.67 26.91
CA GLY A 1049 30.53 28.85 27.56
C GLY A 1049 31.83 29.62 27.86
N LYS A 1050 32.97 28.94 28.05
CA LYS A 1050 34.25 29.49 28.58
C LYS A 1050 34.96 30.54 27.70
N LYS A 1051 34.20 31.39 27.02
CA LYS A 1051 34.60 32.32 25.98
C LYS A 1051 33.86 33.63 26.17
N ASP A 1052 34.42 34.65 25.57
CA ASP A 1052 33.98 36.02 25.77
C ASP A 1052 32.74 36.32 24.92
N LEU A 1053 31.81 37.09 25.48
CA LEU A 1053 30.72 37.72 24.73
C LEU A 1053 31.19 39.13 24.36
N ALA A 1054 31.17 39.48 23.08
CA ALA A 1054 31.49 40.84 22.66
C ALA A 1054 30.30 41.51 21.97
N VAL A 1055 29.82 42.57 22.60
CA VAL A 1055 28.83 43.47 22.02
C VAL A 1055 29.58 44.53 21.22
N ASN A 1056 29.70 44.29 19.91
CA ASN A 1056 30.47 45.05 18.93
C ASN A 1056 31.99 44.88 19.04
N LEU A 1057 32.61 44.54 17.91
CA LEU A 1057 34.07 44.41 17.72
C LEU A 1057 34.58 45.21 16.51
N GLN A 1058 33.74 46.08 15.94
CA GLN A 1058 34.16 46.97 14.86
C GLN A 1058 33.79 48.43 15.17
N LEU A 1059 34.82 49.28 15.10
CA LEU A 1059 34.88 50.71 15.43
C LEU A 1059 33.87 51.66 14.73
N LYS A 1060 32.82 51.16 14.05
CA LYS A 1060 31.86 51.99 13.28
C LYS A 1060 30.39 51.58 13.38
N ALA A 1061 30.03 50.60 14.21
CA ALA A 1061 28.69 50.04 14.28
C ALA A 1061 27.91 50.43 15.55
N SER A 1062 26.57 50.55 15.46
CA SER A 1062 25.66 50.76 16.58
C SER A 1062 24.98 49.45 17.02
N SER A 1063 25.74 48.47 17.51
CA SER A 1063 25.14 47.24 18.03
C SER A 1063 24.42 47.50 19.37
N GLN A 1064 23.32 46.79 19.59
CA GLN A 1064 22.51 46.88 20.80
C GLN A 1064 22.16 45.47 21.31
N TYR A 1065 22.43 45.24 22.60
CA TYR A 1065 21.91 44.09 23.33
C TYR A 1065 20.94 44.61 24.40
N ASP A 1066 19.68 44.23 24.29
CA ASP A 1066 18.64 44.55 25.26
C ASP A 1066 18.22 43.29 26.02
N LEU A 1067 18.65 43.21 27.27
CA LEU A 1067 18.27 42.17 28.22
C LEU A 1067 17.10 42.69 29.06
N SER A 1068 15.88 42.38 28.65
CA SER A 1068 14.63 42.86 29.24
C SER A 1068 13.81 41.78 29.95
N GLY A 1069 14.30 40.54 29.95
CA GLY A 1069 13.75 39.36 30.60
C GLY A 1069 14.62 38.13 30.33
N GLY A 1070 14.32 36.99 30.97
CA GLY A 1070 15.11 35.75 30.81
C GLY A 1070 16.49 35.80 31.47
N THR A 1071 17.38 34.86 31.12
CA THR A 1071 18.70 34.69 31.74
C THR A 1071 19.82 34.78 30.70
N LEU A 1072 20.85 35.60 30.94
CA LEU A 1072 22.11 35.61 30.20
C LEU A 1072 23.23 35.08 31.09
N ASN A 1073 23.78 33.92 30.77
CA ASN A 1073 24.91 33.29 31.45
C ASN A 1073 26.18 33.39 30.59
N VAL A 1074 27.24 34.00 31.09
CA VAL A 1074 28.52 34.21 30.40
C VAL A 1074 29.67 33.79 31.30
N THR A 1075 30.23 32.60 31.06
CA THR A 1075 31.38 32.11 31.86
C THR A 1075 32.73 32.71 31.43
N GLY A 1076 32.77 33.49 30.34
CA GLY A 1076 33.94 34.28 29.93
C GLY A 1076 33.84 35.75 30.33
N THR A 1077 34.41 36.63 29.50
CA THR A 1077 34.37 38.09 29.65
C THR A 1077 33.33 38.71 28.74
N MET A 1078 32.48 39.56 29.27
CA MET A 1078 31.63 40.45 28.49
C MET A 1078 32.39 41.72 28.13
N ASN A 1079 32.55 42.00 26.84
CA ASN A 1079 33.20 43.19 26.32
C ASN A 1079 32.21 44.01 25.48
N LYS A 1080 32.41 45.33 25.40
CA LYS A 1080 31.69 46.18 24.44
C LYS A 1080 32.58 47.27 23.87
N ASP A 1081 32.42 47.57 22.58
CA ASP A 1081 33.09 48.71 21.95
C ASP A 1081 32.45 50.06 22.34
N SER A 1082 33.16 51.16 22.08
CA SER A 1082 32.74 52.53 22.42
C SER A 1082 31.45 53.04 21.75
N GLY A 1083 30.90 52.31 20.77
CA GLY A 1083 29.61 52.60 20.12
C GLY A 1083 28.49 51.60 20.45
N ALA A 1084 28.78 50.55 21.22
CA ALA A 1084 27.82 49.53 21.57
C ALA A 1084 26.97 49.91 22.78
N LYS A 1085 25.69 49.51 22.73
CA LYS A 1085 24.74 49.65 23.82
C LYS A 1085 24.44 48.27 24.41
N PHE A 1086 24.54 48.17 25.74
CA PHE A 1086 24.01 47.06 26.50
C PHE A 1086 22.99 47.65 27.47
N THR A 1087 21.76 47.15 27.48
CA THR A 1087 20.74 47.53 28.47
C THR A 1087 20.24 46.32 29.22
N MET A 1088 19.97 46.51 30.52
CA MET A 1088 19.39 45.50 31.40
C MET A 1088 18.21 46.14 32.14
N THR A 1089 17.02 45.54 32.02
CA THR A 1089 15.76 46.09 32.55
C THR A 1089 14.83 44.97 33.03
N ASN A 1090 13.75 45.35 33.73
CA ASN A 1090 12.70 44.45 34.24
C ASN A 1090 13.23 43.33 35.15
N ASP A 1091 12.86 42.08 34.89
CA ASP A 1091 13.16 40.86 35.66
C ASP A 1091 14.26 40.00 35.02
N ALA A 1092 15.04 40.58 34.11
CA ALA A 1092 16.21 39.95 33.50
C ALA A 1092 17.21 39.42 34.53
N VAL A 1093 17.87 38.29 34.26
CA VAL A 1093 18.95 37.72 35.07
C VAL A 1093 20.26 37.75 34.29
N LEU A 1094 21.31 38.31 34.87
CA LEU A 1094 22.67 38.30 34.34
C LEU A 1094 23.59 37.50 35.27
N SER A 1095 24.22 36.45 34.75
CA SER A 1095 25.31 35.75 35.40
C SER A 1095 26.54 35.84 34.51
N ALA A 1096 27.58 36.56 34.94
CA ALA A 1096 28.80 36.73 34.14
C ALA A 1096 30.04 36.61 35.01
N ASN A 1097 31.11 35.98 34.52
CA ASN A 1097 32.36 35.91 35.29
C ASN A 1097 33.11 37.25 35.27
N ASN A 1098 33.17 37.91 34.11
CA ASN A 1098 33.80 39.23 33.99
C ASN A 1098 32.97 40.16 33.10
N VAL A 1099 32.87 41.44 33.47
CA VAL A 1099 32.24 42.52 32.70
C VAL A 1099 33.26 43.63 32.51
N ALA A 1100 33.75 43.79 31.29
CA ALA A 1100 34.89 44.66 30.95
C ALA A 1100 34.47 46.02 30.38
N PHE A 1101 33.39 46.61 30.89
CA PHE A 1101 32.88 47.91 30.47
C PHE A 1101 32.05 48.55 31.58
N ASP A 1102 31.82 49.88 31.48
CA ASP A 1102 30.95 50.58 32.43
C ASP A 1102 29.53 50.04 32.36
N PHE A 1103 29.10 49.36 33.43
CA PHE A 1103 27.83 48.67 33.49
C PHE A 1103 26.83 49.45 34.36
N ALA A 1104 25.68 49.81 33.79
CA ALA A 1104 24.56 50.38 34.53
C ALA A 1104 23.42 49.37 34.57
N GLN A 1105 23.02 48.99 35.78
CA GLN A 1105 21.91 48.10 36.05
C GLN A 1105 20.64 48.93 36.30
N ASP A 1106 19.83 49.12 35.25
CA ASP A 1106 18.57 49.87 35.31
C ASP A 1106 17.36 48.99 35.73
N GLY A 1107 17.61 47.72 36.06
CA GLY A 1107 16.66 46.71 36.50
C GLY A 1107 17.30 45.31 36.53
N GLY A 1108 16.51 44.28 36.79
CA GLY A 1108 16.92 42.87 36.75
C GLY A 1108 17.81 42.44 37.92
N ILE A 1109 18.32 41.21 37.83
CA ILE A 1109 19.08 40.50 38.87
C ILE A 1109 20.47 40.16 38.35
N ILE A 1110 21.53 40.56 39.04
CA ILE A 1110 22.87 40.01 38.84
C ILE A 1110 23.05 38.85 39.80
N SER A 1111 23.37 37.66 39.28
CA SER A 1111 23.51 36.43 40.07
C SER A 1111 24.80 35.73 39.64
N PRO A 1112 25.93 35.93 40.36
CA PRO A 1112 27.17 35.24 40.07
C PRO A 1112 26.97 33.72 40.09
N GLY A 1113 27.78 33.01 39.31
CA GLY A 1113 27.93 31.57 39.51
C GLY A 1113 26.83 30.63 39.04
N ILE A 1114 25.63 31.08 38.66
CA ILE A 1114 24.52 30.22 38.18
C ILE A 1114 25.04 29.07 37.29
N ASN A 1115 24.95 27.84 37.82
CA ASN A 1115 25.23 26.65 37.05
C ASN A 1115 24.12 26.46 36.02
N TRP A 1116 24.55 26.24 34.79
CA TRP A 1116 23.69 25.99 33.64
C TRP A 1116 22.58 24.95 33.86
N ASP A 1117 22.86 23.92 34.66
CA ASP A 1117 22.02 22.74 34.79
C ASP A 1117 20.90 22.87 35.83
N GLY A 1118 20.74 24.06 36.44
CA GLY A 1118 19.73 24.29 37.47
C GLY A 1118 20.01 23.53 38.76
N SER A 1119 21.25 23.09 38.98
CA SER A 1119 21.68 22.69 40.32
C SER A 1119 21.74 23.94 41.21
N ASP A 1120 20.89 23.97 42.24
CA ASP A 1120 20.89 25.00 43.27
C ASP A 1120 22.28 25.07 43.93
N PHE A 1121 22.77 26.30 44.19
CA PHE A 1121 24.03 26.63 44.88
C PHE A 1121 25.31 26.47 44.06
N ALA A 1122 25.46 27.28 43.03
CA ALA A 1122 26.68 27.32 42.23
C ALA A 1122 27.48 28.57 42.57
N ILE A 1123 28.38 28.47 43.57
CA ILE A 1123 29.17 29.62 43.98
C ILE A 1123 30.05 30.13 42.84
N GLY A 1124 29.92 31.42 42.51
CA GLY A 1124 30.71 32.09 41.49
C GLY A 1124 31.17 33.48 41.85
N THR A 1125 31.80 34.14 40.88
CA THR A 1125 32.31 35.50 41.03
C THR A 1125 32.05 36.29 39.77
N THR A 1126 31.45 37.47 39.91
CA THR A 1126 31.33 38.46 38.83
C THR A 1126 32.28 39.62 39.09
N THR A 1127 33.21 39.83 38.16
CA THR A 1127 34.16 40.96 38.23
C THR A 1127 33.81 42.03 37.20
N PHE A 1128 33.45 43.23 37.65
CA PHE A 1128 33.32 44.43 36.83
C PHE A 1128 34.68 45.12 36.75
N GLN A 1129 35.36 45.03 35.61
CA GLN A 1129 36.71 45.60 35.45
C GLN A 1129 36.71 47.13 35.35
N ASN A 1130 35.56 47.71 35.01
CA ASN A 1130 35.34 49.16 34.88
C ASN A 1130 34.25 49.62 35.86
N GLY A 1131 33.57 50.74 35.61
CA GLY A 1131 32.56 51.26 36.52
C GLY A 1131 31.32 50.35 36.61
N TYR A 1132 30.70 50.31 37.78
CA TYR A 1132 29.44 49.61 38.02
C TYR A 1132 28.44 50.55 38.68
N THR A 1133 27.23 50.68 38.12
CA THR A 1133 26.14 51.47 38.68
C THR A 1133 24.94 50.58 38.94
N LEU A 1134 24.48 50.49 40.18
CA LEU A 1134 23.23 49.84 40.58
C LEU A 1134 22.14 50.89 40.75
N ASN A 1135 21.20 51.00 39.81
CA ASN A 1135 20.10 51.96 39.89
C ASN A 1135 18.87 51.36 40.60
N ASP A 1136 17.90 52.22 40.92
CA ASP A 1136 16.62 51.84 41.53
C ASP A 1136 15.93 50.74 40.70
N GLY A 1137 15.52 49.66 41.36
CA GLY A 1137 14.89 48.49 40.73
C GLY A 1137 15.87 47.40 40.27
N GLY A 1138 17.18 47.60 40.36
CA GLY A 1138 18.17 46.53 40.20
C GLY A 1138 18.35 45.70 41.47
N THR A 1139 18.65 44.42 41.31
CA THR A 1139 18.96 43.47 42.40
C THR A 1139 20.31 42.80 42.18
N ILE A 1140 21.10 42.65 43.23
CA ILE A 1140 22.26 41.75 43.28
C ILE A 1140 21.84 40.55 44.13
N ARG A 1141 21.72 39.37 43.52
CA ARG A 1141 21.44 38.12 44.22
C ARG A 1141 22.74 37.37 44.45
N LEU A 1142 22.96 36.93 45.69
CA LEU A 1142 24.18 36.26 46.09
C LEU A 1142 23.85 34.98 46.86
N GLU A 1143 24.40 33.87 46.41
CA GLU A 1143 24.26 32.55 47.03
C GLU A 1143 25.33 32.33 48.10
N VAL A 1144 24.97 31.65 49.18
CA VAL A 1144 25.89 31.22 50.24
C VAL A 1144 25.83 29.70 50.38
N ASP A 1145 26.96 29.05 50.12
CA ASP A 1145 27.22 27.64 50.40
C ASP A 1145 27.92 27.54 51.75
N ALA A 1146 27.08 27.43 52.78
CA ALA A 1146 27.54 27.35 54.15
C ALA A 1146 28.24 26.02 54.46
N GLU A 1147 28.01 24.94 53.71
CA GLU A 1147 28.74 23.67 53.89
C GLU A 1147 30.22 23.84 53.56
N ASN A 1148 30.52 24.59 52.50
CA ASN A 1148 31.90 24.81 52.04
C ASN A 1148 32.51 26.14 52.50
N ALA A 1149 31.76 26.94 53.26
CA ALA A 1149 32.13 28.31 53.63
C ALA A 1149 32.49 29.16 52.39
N GLN A 1150 31.71 29.00 51.32
CA GLN A 1150 31.86 29.72 50.07
C GLN A 1150 30.62 30.58 49.84
N ALA A 1151 30.80 31.73 49.20
CA ALA A 1151 29.70 32.60 48.84
C ALA A 1151 29.98 33.25 47.49
N ASP A 1152 28.90 33.63 46.81
CA ASP A 1152 29.01 34.44 45.62
C ASP A 1152 29.72 35.75 45.90
N LYS A 1153 30.50 36.19 44.92
CA LYS A 1153 31.29 37.41 45.02
C LYS A 1153 31.05 38.37 43.86
N ILE A 1154 30.86 39.64 44.18
CA ILE A 1154 30.98 40.76 43.23
C ILE A 1154 32.27 41.50 43.50
N ILE A 1155 33.07 41.68 42.46
CA ILE A 1155 34.27 42.51 42.48
C ILE A 1155 34.07 43.65 41.50
N VAL A 1156 34.33 44.89 41.91
CA VAL A 1156 34.31 46.06 41.03
C VAL A 1156 35.67 46.72 41.09
N ASP A 1157 36.43 46.66 40.00
CA ASP A 1157 37.74 47.27 39.88
C ASP A 1157 37.67 48.77 39.57
N GLY A 1158 36.62 49.21 38.87
CA GLY A 1158 36.33 50.62 38.65
C GLY A 1158 35.51 51.27 39.76
N ALA A 1159 34.99 52.47 39.49
CA ALA A 1159 34.14 53.18 40.44
C ALA A 1159 32.74 52.53 40.52
N ALA A 1160 32.27 52.28 41.74
CA ALA A 1160 30.93 51.79 42.00
C ALA A 1160 29.97 52.93 42.43
N VAL A 1161 28.75 52.94 41.90
CA VAL A 1161 27.69 53.89 42.26
C VAL A 1161 26.42 53.11 42.59
N LEU A 1162 25.92 53.24 43.81
CA LEU A 1162 24.79 52.47 44.33
C LEU A 1162 23.64 53.45 44.57
N ASN A 1163 22.66 53.53 43.66
CA ASN A 1163 21.65 54.60 43.64
C ASN A 1163 20.30 54.24 44.28
N GLY A 1164 20.04 52.97 44.59
CA GLY A 1164 18.79 52.55 45.26
C GLY A 1164 18.31 51.12 44.93
N GLY A 1165 19.24 50.19 44.71
CA GLY A 1165 18.92 48.78 44.42
C GLY A 1165 18.87 47.88 45.66
N VAL A 1166 18.59 46.60 45.43
CA VAL A 1166 18.44 45.56 46.46
C VAL A 1166 19.64 44.61 46.43
N ILE A 1167 20.13 44.21 47.59
CA ILE A 1167 20.99 43.02 47.75
C ILE A 1167 20.13 41.91 48.34
N ASP A 1168 20.01 40.80 47.61
CA ASP A 1168 19.19 39.63 47.94
C ASP A 1168 20.12 38.45 48.28
N LEU A 1169 20.09 37.98 49.53
CA LEU A 1169 20.92 36.86 49.97
C LEU A 1169 20.11 35.56 49.94
N VAL A 1170 20.60 34.57 49.19
CA VAL A 1170 20.00 33.23 49.09
C VAL A 1170 20.92 32.21 49.76
N TYR A 1171 20.40 31.43 50.69
CA TYR A 1171 21.18 30.43 51.43
C TYR A 1171 20.30 29.24 51.85
N ASP A 1172 20.94 28.11 52.16
CA ASP A 1172 20.29 27.01 52.87
C ASP A 1172 20.34 27.27 54.38
N PRO A 1173 19.20 27.55 55.04
CA PRO A 1173 19.16 27.91 56.46
C PRO A 1173 19.69 26.80 57.37
N ASP A 1174 19.61 25.53 56.95
CA ASP A 1174 20.04 24.39 57.76
C ASP A 1174 21.58 24.27 57.84
N LEU A 1175 22.31 25.00 56.99
CA LEU A 1175 23.76 24.89 56.87
C LEU A 1175 24.53 26.05 57.54
N LEU A 1176 23.84 27.10 57.98
CA LEU A 1176 24.48 28.25 58.64
C LEU A 1176 24.92 27.92 60.08
N THR A 1177 26.22 28.00 60.34
CA THR A 1177 26.78 27.93 61.70
C THR A 1177 27.23 29.28 62.21
N ASN A 1178 27.12 29.48 63.53
CA ASN A 1178 27.50 30.71 64.20
C ASN A 1178 29.00 31.02 63.98
N GLY A 1179 29.32 32.26 63.60
CA GLY A 1179 30.69 32.73 63.37
C GLY A 1179 31.20 32.55 61.94
N MET A 1180 30.36 32.11 60.99
CA MET A 1180 30.70 32.15 59.57
C MET A 1180 30.73 33.59 59.05
N ALA A 1181 31.74 33.91 58.24
CA ALA A 1181 31.90 35.21 57.61
C ALA A 1181 32.20 35.03 56.12
N PHE A 1182 31.51 35.80 55.28
CA PHE A 1182 31.56 35.71 53.83
C PHE A 1182 31.95 37.08 53.24
N GLU A 1183 32.96 37.06 52.36
CA GLU A 1183 33.39 38.25 51.61
C GLU A 1183 32.68 38.28 50.26
N MET A 1184 31.58 39.03 50.17
CA MET A 1184 30.65 38.93 49.03
C MET A 1184 30.71 40.14 48.09
N LEU A 1185 31.15 41.31 48.58
CA LEU A 1185 31.30 42.51 47.73
C LEU A 1185 32.68 43.15 47.96
N GLN A 1186 33.36 43.49 46.87
CA GLN A 1186 34.68 44.12 46.88
C GLN A 1186 34.73 45.28 45.87
N PHE A 1187 34.94 46.52 46.33
CA PHE A 1187 34.96 47.72 45.50
C PHE A 1187 36.35 48.38 45.48
N ASN A 1188 37.22 47.92 44.57
CA ASN A 1188 38.62 48.37 44.50
C ASN A 1188 38.77 49.82 43.98
N GLY A 1189 37.85 50.30 43.13
CA GLY A 1189 37.88 51.66 42.57
C GLY A 1189 37.11 52.71 43.39
N GLY A 1190 36.63 52.34 44.59
CA GLY A 1190 35.81 53.20 45.46
C GLY A 1190 34.30 53.10 45.17
N VAL A 1191 33.49 53.45 46.17
CA VAL A 1191 32.02 53.30 46.14
C VAL A 1191 31.31 54.59 46.55
N GLN A 1192 30.21 54.93 45.88
CA GLN A 1192 29.31 56.06 46.20
C GLN A 1192 27.86 55.58 46.38
N GLY A 1193 27.07 56.29 47.19
CA GLY A 1193 25.61 56.07 47.34
C GLY A 1193 25.18 54.92 48.26
N LEU A 1194 26.09 54.41 49.09
CA LEU A 1194 25.85 53.28 50.00
C LEU A 1194 24.62 53.40 50.91
N ASP A 1195 24.26 54.63 51.29
CA ASP A 1195 23.14 54.93 52.18
C ASP A 1195 21.76 54.58 51.59
N LYS A 1196 21.71 54.13 50.34
CA LYS A 1196 20.47 53.87 49.59
C LYS A 1196 20.20 52.39 49.30
N ILE A 1197 21.02 51.47 49.79
CA ILE A 1197 20.86 50.04 49.47
C ILE A 1197 19.89 49.39 50.46
N GLU A 1198 18.93 48.65 49.92
CA GLU A 1198 18.09 47.76 50.71
C GLU A 1198 18.72 46.36 50.75
N LEU A 1199 18.91 45.82 51.95
CA LEU A 1199 19.35 44.44 52.14
C LEU A 1199 18.13 43.60 52.47
N THR A 1200 17.75 42.69 51.57
CA THR A 1200 16.70 41.72 51.83
C THR A 1200 17.34 40.47 52.42
N LEU A 1201 17.05 40.23 53.70
CA LEU A 1201 17.40 38.99 54.40
C LEU A 1201 16.14 38.11 54.48
N PRO A 1202 16.26 36.78 54.33
CA PRO A 1202 15.17 35.86 54.59
C PRO A 1202 14.64 36.02 56.02
N GLU A 1203 13.32 35.97 56.20
CA GLU A 1203 12.62 36.20 57.48
C GLU A 1203 12.78 35.05 58.51
N ASP A 1204 13.92 34.36 58.58
CA ASP A 1204 14.17 33.36 59.63
C ASP A 1204 14.72 34.02 60.91
N ASP A 1205 13.86 34.13 61.92
CA ASP A 1205 14.00 34.90 63.18
C ASP A 1205 15.20 34.54 64.10
N ASN A 1206 16.09 33.62 63.73
CA ASN A 1206 17.11 33.07 64.64
C ASN A 1206 18.55 33.53 64.38
N TYR A 1207 18.84 34.26 63.29
CA TYR A 1207 20.19 34.69 62.94
C TYR A 1207 20.30 36.21 62.85
N LEU A 1208 21.25 36.82 63.58
CA LEU A 1208 21.62 38.21 63.39
C LEU A 1208 22.71 38.29 62.32
N TRP A 1209 22.40 38.91 61.19
CA TRP A 1209 23.39 39.23 60.17
C TRP A 1209 24.09 40.55 60.51
N ASN A 1210 25.36 40.46 60.86
CA ASN A 1210 26.24 41.61 61.00
C ASN A 1210 26.88 41.92 59.65
N VAL A 1211 26.62 43.10 59.11
CA VAL A 1211 27.29 43.62 57.92
C VAL A 1211 28.39 44.57 58.36
N SER A 1212 29.64 44.25 58.02
CA SER A 1212 30.80 45.09 58.34
C SER A 1212 31.49 45.58 57.07
N TRP A 1213 31.98 46.81 57.13
CA TRP A 1213 32.59 47.52 56.01
C TRP A 1213 34.01 47.91 56.39
N THR A 1214 34.97 47.70 55.49
CA THR A 1214 36.34 48.20 55.68
C THR A 1214 36.56 49.49 54.89
N ASP A 1215 37.46 50.34 55.38
CA ASP A 1215 37.92 51.54 54.64
C ASP A 1215 38.56 51.20 53.28
N THR A 1216 38.87 49.92 53.04
CA THR A 1216 39.39 49.40 51.77
C THR A 1216 38.31 48.95 50.79
N GLY A 1217 37.02 49.18 51.10
CA GLY A 1217 35.90 48.89 50.18
C GLY A 1217 35.47 47.43 50.15
N ILE A 1218 35.76 46.64 51.19
CA ILE A 1218 35.31 45.25 51.33
C ILE A 1218 34.07 45.20 52.23
N VAL A 1219 33.06 44.45 51.81
CA VAL A 1219 31.83 44.18 52.58
C VAL A 1219 31.84 42.73 53.03
N THR A 1220 31.87 42.56 54.35
CA THR A 1220 31.85 41.24 54.99
C THR A 1220 30.52 41.05 55.70
N PHE A 1221 29.82 39.99 55.34
CA PHE A 1221 28.61 39.54 56.02
C PHE A 1221 29.01 38.45 57.02
N SER A 1222 28.66 38.62 58.30
CA SER A 1222 28.92 37.63 59.35
C SER A 1222 27.62 37.27 60.07
N VAL A 1223 27.44 35.98 60.34
CA VAL A 1223 26.27 35.47 61.05
C VAL A 1223 26.60 35.34 62.54
N ASP A 1224 26.01 36.21 63.35
CA ASP A 1224 25.99 36.09 64.80
C ASP A 1224 24.73 35.33 65.20
N GLY A 1225 24.91 34.10 65.65
CA GLY A 1225 23.85 33.36 66.32
C GLY A 1225 23.53 34.08 67.64
N ASN A 1226 22.31 34.61 67.75
CA ASN A 1226 21.75 34.90 69.06
C ASN A 1226 21.67 33.55 69.78
N ALA A 1227 22.54 33.32 70.76
CA ALA A 1227 22.31 32.28 71.75
C ALA A 1227 21.06 32.70 72.53
N VAL A 1228 19.87 32.36 72.04
CA VAL A 1228 18.65 32.40 72.85
C VAL A 1228 18.93 31.45 74.02
N PRO A 1229 19.01 31.93 75.27
CA PRO A 1229 19.08 31.02 76.40
C PRO A 1229 17.81 30.17 76.35
N GLU A 1230 17.95 28.84 76.34
CA GLU A 1230 16.80 27.95 76.50
C GLU A 1230 15.90 28.48 77.62
N PRO A 1231 14.57 28.63 77.42
CA PRO A 1231 13.71 28.94 78.54
C PRO A 1231 13.76 27.74 79.48
N ALA A 1232 14.40 27.94 80.63
CA ALA A 1232 14.43 27.00 81.74
C ALA A 1232 12.99 26.61 82.14
N ALA A 1233 12.55 25.44 81.70
CA ALA A 1233 11.32 24.83 82.16
C ALA A 1233 11.60 24.03 83.45
N TRP A 1234 11.48 24.69 84.61
CA TRP A 1234 11.27 24.03 85.89
C TRP A 1234 9.81 24.21 86.37
N VAL A 1235 9.10 23.07 86.40
CA VAL A 1235 8.11 22.62 87.44
C VAL A 1235 6.61 22.99 87.33
N LEU A 1236 5.77 21.97 87.05
CA LEU A 1236 4.66 21.38 87.88
C LEU A 1236 3.83 20.42 86.99
N LEU A 1237 3.89 19.08 87.09
CA LEU A 1237 3.39 18.15 88.12
C LEU A 1237 1.87 18.19 88.40
N LEU A 1238 1.05 17.38 87.69
CA LEU A 1238 0.16 16.32 88.24
C LEU A 1238 -0.98 15.85 87.31
N ALA A 1239 -1.10 14.52 87.23
CA ALA A 1239 -2.30 13.69 87.05
C ALA A 1239 -2.96 13.53 85.66
N GLY A 1240 -3.04 12.26 85.20
CA GLY A 1240 -4.05 11.87 84.21
C GLY A 1240 -3.74 10.62 83.39
N LEU A 1241 -3.88 9.45 84.01
CA LEU A 1241 -3.90 8.12 83.39
C LEU A 1241 -4.75 8.00 82.11
N GLY A 1242 -4.36 7.13 81.17
CA GLY A 1242 -5.34 6.33 80.44
C GLY A 1242 -5.03 5.93 78.99
N LEU A 1243 -4.54 4.70 78.83
CA LEU A 1243 -4.93 3.71 77.80
C LEU A 1243 -4.58 3.95 76.31
N GLY A 1244 -4.03 2.89 75.70
CA GLY A 1244 -4.56 2.44 74.42
C GLY A 1244 -3.57 2.27 73.26
N SER A 1245 -2.80 1.18 73.31
CA SER A 1245 -2.61 0.21 72.22
C SER A 1245 -2.23 0.66 70.78
N CYS A 1246 -1.17 -0.02 70.30
CA CYS A 1246 -1.08 -0.73 69.03
C CYS A 1246 -0.35 -0.12 67.82
N MET A 1247 0.59 -0.96 67.33
CA MET A 1247 1.16 -1.10 65.98
C MET A 1247 2.27 -0.12 65.57
N LEU A 1248 3.54 -0.55 65.55
CA LEU A 1248 4.25 -1.39 64.56
C LEU A 1248 4.87 -0.58 63.41
N ARG A 1249 6.21 -0.64 63.43
CA ARG A 1249 7.15 -0.78 62.29
C ARG A 1249 7.54 0.43 61.44
N ASN A 1250 8.81 0.77 61.69
CA ASN A 1250 9.94 0.74 60.75
C ASN A 1250 10.11 1.89 59.73
N ARG A 1251 11.08 2.73 60.11
CA ARG A 1251 12.42 2.84 59.50
C ARG A 1251 12.51 3.17 58.00
N LYS A 1252 13.19 4.32 57.82
CA LYS A 1252 14.17 4.73 56.81
C LYS A 1252 13.62 5.45 55.58
N LYS A 1253 13.99 6.72 55.48
CA LYS A 1253 14.95 7.10 54.44
C LYS A 1253 16.34 7.13 55.08
#